data_AF-A0A536GF60-F1
#
_entry.id   AF-A0A536GF60-F1
#
_cell.length_a   1.000
_cell.length_b   1.000
_cell.length_c   1.000
_cell.angle_alpha   90.00
_cell.angle_beta   90.00
_cell.angle_gamma   90.00
#
_symmetry.space_group_name_H-M   'P 1'
#
loop_
_entity.id
_entity.type
_entity.pdbx_description
1 polymer ?
#
loop_
_entity_poly.entity_id
_entity_poly.type
_entity_poly.pdbx_seq_one_letter_code
_entity_poly.pdbx_strand_id
1 'polypeptide(L)'
;MGGAFDVVVIGGGPGGYVGALRAAQLGARTAIVEKDRMGGTCLVRGCIPTKALLQSSELYTLARAGEPFGLVADKIAFDWSAAQKRKTSVVDQLVKGVEGLLKAGGVSSFKGAARLAGEGVVDVGGDHLQAKDIVIATGSAIARIPLPGADLTIDSDQILELKEVPRRLAVIGGGVVGMEFAAMFAALGSKVTVLEMLPQVLAMVDADLVNVYTKHLAGLGGEVHTNSKVSKVVKQNGGLQVQFSTGAEGGAVDADQVLLAVGRVPYTDGLDAEKAGVKLDRYRVVVDEHLHTDADGIWAIGDVIGGIMLAHVASYEGVCAVESIAGHASRTPDYHAAPNCVYTDPEIAHVGLGEKEAKEKGIAIKVGRFPFAASGRALTLGQSEGFAKVLSDPESGRLLGAHIIGPRATDLIAEAALAVQNGLTLEQIDLTIHAHPTLPESLMEAALAAQGRAIHIANRKSGSSPPSGGSAATSPRGGEMNNQEKQMAATVKPSSPPPIPDAINPKALKLSKDNRDFLLGMHRQMQLIRRFEERAQEQYTKAKIGGYCHLNIGEEATVVGGVLALKKNDYIFTSYREHGHAIARGIDPKAVMAELFGKETGTSHGRGGSMHMFDSRLRFMGGYGIVGGHLPLAVGGGWAVRYHKQKDVVFCMFGDGATNIGAFHESLNMSKVFHLPVVWFCINNRYGMGTPVEAASAIADIYKKACAYDMESIQIDGMNLREVMLRTSEIVEKTRSDSEPRFVEALCYRFKGHSVVDPDKYRSDEDKEKWRKADPIVAFEHELEQSGLADEEYFKSVRQEVDAQVRDVIQFADESPDPNTDDLYKYGYAGEWDNRPELRSEPL
;
A
#
# COMPACT_ATOMS: atom_id res chain seq x y z
N MET A 1 -35.43 -34.05 -13.51
CA MET A 1 -35.98 -33.21 -12.43
C MET A 1 -34.84 -32.87 -11.49
N GLY A 2 -34.14 -31.77 -11.74
CA GLY A 2 -33.11 -31.27 -10.82
C GLY A 2 -33.81 -30.66 -9.60
N GLY A 3 -33.38 -31.01 -8.39
CA GLY A 3 -33.99 -30.50 -7.16
C GLY A 3 -33.96 -28.96 -7.07
N ALA A 4 -34.83 -28.40 -6.21
CA ALA A 4 -35.00 -26.96 -6.03
C ALA A 4 -33.66 -26.25 -5.69
N PHE A 5 -33.49 -25.06 -6.24
CA PHE A 5 -32.42 -24.11 -5.92
C PHE A 5 -32.84 -23.24 -4.74
N ASP A 6 -31.86 -22.74 -3.99
CA ASP A 6 -32.12 -21.70 -3.01
C ASP A 6 -32.21 -20.34 -3.73
N VAL A 7 -31.27 -20.06 -4.63
CA VAL A 7 -31.22 -18.79 -5.40
C VAL A 7 -31.08 -19.07 -6.90
N VAL A 8 -31.91 -18.43 -7.72
CA VAL A 8 -31.73 -18.34 -9.17
C VAL A 8 -31.46 -16.89 -9.57
N VAL A 9 -30.33 -16.65 -10.24
CA VAL A 9 -29.98 -15.33 -10.78
C VAL A 9 -30.26 -15.29 -12.28
N ILE A 10 -31.01 -14.27 -12.73
CA ILE A 10 -31.33 -14.06 -14.14
C ILE A 10 -30.46 -12.95 -14.71
N GLY A 11 -29.49 -13.32 -15.54
CA GLY A 11 -28.50 -12.42 -16.15
C GLY A 11 -27.09 -12.69 -15.64
N GLY A 12 -26.14 -12.84 -16.56
CA GLY A 12 -24.73 -13.10 -16.31
C GLY A 12 -23.85 -11.85 -16.28
N GLY A 13 -24.43 -10.64 -16.21
CA GLY A 13 -23.68 -9.38 -16.10
C GLY A 13 -22.99 -9.17 -14.74
N PRO A 14 -22.28 -8.04 -14.53
CA PRO A 14 -21.53 -7.76 -13.30
C PRO A 14 -22.34 -7.98 -12.01
N GLY A 15 -23.55 -7.43 -11.91
CA GLY A 15 -24.41 -7.69 -10.75
C GLY A 15 -24.79 -9.16 -10.60
N GLY A 16 -25.16 -9.81 -11.71
CA GLY A 16 -25.64 -11.18 -11.71
C GLY A 16 -24.59 -12.22 -11.33
N TYR A 17 -23.44 -12.25 -12.03
CA TYR A 17 -22.42 -13.27 -11.72
C TYR A 17 -21.77 -13.04 -10.35
N VAL A 18 -21.63 -11.79 -9.91
CA VAL A 18 -21.11 -11.47 -8.57
C VAL A 18 -22.10 -11.93 -7.50
N GLY A 19 -23.39 -11.63 -7.67
CA GLY A 19 -24.44 -12.11 -6.78
C GLY A 19 -24.50 -13.64 -6.72
N ALA A 20 -24.45 -14.32 -7.87
CA ALA A 20 -24.47 -15.78 -7.92
C ALA A 20 -23.28 -16.43 -7.20
N LEU A 21 -22.06 -15.88 -7.39
CA LEU A 21 -20.88 -16.33 -6.66
C LEU A 21 -21.01 -16.08 -5.16
N ARG A 22 -21.52 -14.91 -4.76
CA ARG A 22 -21.74 -14.59 -3.35
C ARG A 22 -22.75 -15.53 -2.71
N ALA A 23 -23.81 -15.90 -3.42
CA ALA A 23 -24.85 -16.80 -2.92
C ALA A 23 -24.26 -18.19 -2.66
N ALA A 24 -23.46 -18.70 -3.61
CA ALA A 24 -22.74 -19.95 -3.44
C ALA A 24 -21.74 -19.92 -2.27
N GLN A 25 -21.02 -18.80 -2.08
CA GLN A 25 -20.11 -18.63 -0.92
C GLN A 25 -20.83 -18.65 0.42
N LEU A 26 -22.10 -18.22 0.46
CA LEU A 26 -22.97 -18.27 1.65
C LEU A 26 -23.67 -19.64 1.81
N GLY A 27 -23.34 -20.62 0.97
CA GLY A 27 -23.85 -21.98 1.06
C GLY A 27 -25.17 -22.23 0.33
N ALA A 28 -25.69 -21.24 -0.41
CA ALA A 28 -26.92 -21.39 -1.18
C ALA A 28 -26.68 -22.25 -2.43
N ARG A 29 -27.57 -23.22 -2.68
CA ARG A 29 -27.59 -23.93 -3.95
C ARG A 29 -28.05 -22.97 -5.05
N THR A 30 -27.10 -22.52 -5.88
CA THR A 30 -27.31 -21.39 -6.78
C THR A 30 -27.31 -21.80 -8.25
N ALA A 31 -28.21 -21.22 -9.03
CA ALA A 31 -28.20 -21.26 -10.48
C ALA A 31 -28.12 -19.85 -11.08
N ILE A 32 -27.53 -19.75 -12.28
CA ILE A 32 -27.48 -18.53 -13.07
C ILE A 32 -27.95 -18.80 -14.50
N VAL A 33 -28.80 -17.93 -15.03
CA VAL A 33 -29.33 -18.03 -16.40
C VAL A 33 -28.80 -16.88 -17.25
N GLU A 34 -28.14 -17.19 -18.36
CA GLU A 34 -27.62 -16.20 -19.31
C GLU A 34 -27.95 -16.62 -20.75
N LYS A 35 -28.51 -15.71 -21.55
CA LYS A 35 -28.93 -16.00 -22.93
C LYS A 35 -27.82 -15.83 -23.96
N ASP A 36 -26.83 -15.00 -23.66
CA ASP A 36 -25.72 -14.63 -24.54
C ASP A 36 -24.39 -15.15 -23.97
N ARG A 37 -23.57 -14.26 -23.40
CA ARG A 37 -22.23 -14.56 -22.87
C ARG A 37 -22.13 -14.09 -21.41
N MET A 38 -21.47 -14.90 -20.59
CA MET A 38 -21.17 -14.52 -19.20
C MET A 38 -20.33 -13.24 -19.15
N GLY A 39 -20.56 -12.43 -18.11
CA GLY A 39 -20.01 -11.09 -17.96
C GLY A 39 -20.90 -9.96 -18.51
N GLY A 40 -21.93 -10.28 -19.29
CA GLY A 40 -22.94 -9.34 -19.78
C GLY A 40 -22.36 -8.16 -20.57
N THR A 41 -23.10 -7.05 -20.64
CA THR A 41 -22.70 -5.87 -21.45
C THR A 41 -21.30 -5.38 -21.10
N CYS A 42 -21.00 -5.16 -19.81
CA CYS A 42 -19.75 -4.54 -19.39
C CYS A 42 -18.51 -5.33 -19.84
N LEU A 43 -18.53 -6.65 -19.68
CA LEU A 43 -17.39 -7.50 -20.06
C LEU A 43 -17.30 -7.73 -21.56
N VAL A 44 -18.45 -7.94 -22.23
CA VAL A 44 -18.49 -8.47 -23.59
C VAL A 44 -18.47 -7.36 -24.65
N ARG A 45 -19.15 -6.24 -24.39
CA ARG A 45 -19.47 -5.21 -25.40
C ARG A 45 -19.62 -3.79 -24.83
N GLY A 46 -18.96 -3.54 -23.71
CA GLY A 46 -19.06 -2.29 -22.97
C GLY A 46 -17.72 -1.89 -22.37
N CYS A 47 -17.63 -1.85 -21.05
CA CYS A 47 -16.45 -1.42 -20.30
C CYS A 47 -15.13 -2.00 -20.85
N ILE A 48 -14.97 -3.33 -20.84
CA ILE A 48 -13.70 -3.97 -21.15
C ILE A 48 -13.24 -3.73 -22.59
N PRO A 49 -14.04 -4.00 -23.63
CA PRO A 49 -13.59 -3.78 -25.00
C PRO A 49 -13.31 -2.30 -25.28
N THR A 50 -14.13 -1.38 -24.77
CA THR A 50 -13.88 0.07 -24.92
C THR A 50 -12.58 0.49 -24.24
N LYS A 51 -12.34 0.06 -23.00
CA LYS A 51 -11.11 0.42 -22.25
C LYS A 51 -9.86 -0.23 -22.84
N ALA A 52 -9.99 -1.43 -23.41
CA ALA A 52 -8.90 -2.08 -24.12
C ALA A 52 -8.45 -1.27 -25.36
N LEU A 53 -9.41 -0.72 -26.12
CA LEU A 53 -9.12 0.12 -27.29
C LEU A 53 -8.63 1.52 -26.89
N LEU A 54 -9.24 2.15 -25.87
CA LEU A 54 -8.79 3.44 -25.33
C LEU A 54 -7.33 3.39 -24.86
N GLN A 55 -6.94 2.33 -24.15
CA GLN A 55 -5.54 2.14 -23.74
C GLN A 55 -4.59 2.02 -24.94
N SER A 56 -5.04 1.38 -26.03
CA SER A 56 -4.27 1.32 -27.27
C SER A 56 -4.16 2.68 -27.95
N SER A 57 -5.22 3.50 -27.96
CA SER A 57 -5.16 4.87 -28.50
C SER A 57 -4.29 5.79 -27.63
N GLU A 58 -4.35 5.68 -26.30
CA GLU A 58 -3.50 6.44 -25.37
C GLU A 58 -2.01 6.15 -25.65
N LEU A 59 -1.64 4.87 -25.76
CA LEU A 59 -0.26 4.47 -26.06
C LEU A 59 0.20 5.02 -27.43
N TYR A 60 -0.68 5.04 -28.42
CA TYR A 60 -0.38 5.63 -29.73
C TYR A 60 -0.13 7.13 -29.64
N THR A 61 -0.97 7.87 -28.90
CA THR A 61 -0.79 9.31 -28.68
C THR A 61 0.50 9.61 -27.94
N LEU A 62 0.80 8.88 -26.85
CA LEU A 62 2.03 9.03 -26.08
C LEU A 62 3.28 8.73 -26.92
N ALA A 63 3.26 7.65 -27.70
CA ALA A 63 4.37 7.30 -28.59
C ALA A 63 4.61 8.39 -29.64
N ARG A 64 3.54 8.95 -30.23
CA ARG A 64 3.65 10.08 -31.18
C ARG A 64 4.16 11.37 -30.55
N ALA A 65 3.89 11.57 -29.26
CA ALA A 65 4.40 12.69 -28.47
C ALA A 65 5.71 12.35 -27.73
N GLY A 66 6.45 11.32 -28.19
CA GLY A 66 7.60 10.77 -27.48
C GLY A 66 8.91 11.56 -27.60
N GLU A 67 9.02 12.51 -28.53
CA GLU A 67 10.27 13.26 -28.78
C GLU A 67 10.82 13.97 -27.52
N PRO A 68 10.01 14.66 -26.68
CA PRO A 68 10.48 15.22 -25.41
C PRO A 68 11.01 14.19 -24.40
N PHE A 69 10.65 12.90 -24.56
CA PHE A 69 11.15 11.78 -23.75
C PHE A 69 12.38 11.10 -24.36
N GLY A 70 12.90 11.61 -25.49
CA GLY A 70 14.00 11.00 -26.23
C GLY A 70 13.59 9.82 -27.12
N LEU A 71 12.29 9.59 -27.32
CA LEU A 71 11.80 8.58 -28.26
C LEU A 71 11.75 9.18 -29.66
N VAL A 72 12.72 8.80 -30.50
CA VAL A 72 12.78 9.22 -31.91
C VAL A 72 12.44 8.02 -32.79
N ALA A 73 11.36 8.14 -33.57
CA ALA A 73 10.96 7.15 -34.56
C ALA A 73 10.39 7.86 -35.80
N ASP A 74 10.89 7.51 -36.99
CA ASP A 74 10.52 8.18 -38.24
C ASP A 74 9.02 8.04 -38.60
N LYS A 75 8.38 6.94 -38.17
CA LYS A 75 6.96 6.69 -38.42
C LYS A 75 6.33 5.81 -37.34
N ILE A 76 5.38 6.37 -36.61
CA ILE A 76 4.52 5.64 -35.66
C ILE A 76 3.13 5.50 -36.30
N ALA A 77 2.73 4.26 -36.60
CA ALA A 77 1.44 3.94 -37.20
C ALA A 77 0.55 3.16 -36.23
N PHE A 78 -0.76 3.31 -36.37
CA PHE A 78 -1.74 2.55 -35.58
C PHE A 78 -2.31 1.39 -36.41
N ASP A 79 -2.10 0.15 -35.95
CA ASP A 79 -2.72 -1.03 -36.55
C ASP A 79 -4.05 -1.33 -35.86
N TRP A 80 -5.14 -0.88 -36.48
CA TRP A 80 -6.50 -1.10 -35.99
C TRP A 80 -6.87 -2.59 -35.89
N SER A 81 -6.41 -3.41 -36.84
CA SER A 81 -6.72 -4.85 -36.84
C SER A 81 -6.03 -5.56 -35.67
N ALA A 82 -4.78 -5.20 -35.36
CA ALA A 82 -4.09 -5.72 -34.19
C ALA A 82 -4.76 -5.28 -32.87
N ALA A 83 -5.18 -4.01 -32.78
CA ALA A 83 -5.91 -3.50 -31.61
C ALA A 83 -7.24 -4.25 -31.40
N GLN A 84 -8.00 -4.49 -32.47
CA GLN A 84 -9.25 -5.27 -32.44
C GLN A 84 -9.03 -6.72 -32.00
N LYS A 85 -7.94 -7.36 -32.46
CA LYS A 85 -7.57 -8.71 -32.03
C LYS A 85 -7.22 -8.74 -30.54
N ARG A 86 -6.45 -7.75 -30.05
CA ARG A 86 -6.13 -7.62 -28.62
C ARG A 86 -7.39 -7.42 -27.77
N LYS A 87 -8.28 -6.51 -28.17
CA LYS A 87 -9.59 -6.29 -27.53
C LYS A 87 -10.34 -7.62 -27.35
N THR A 88 -10.49 -8.36 -28.45
CA THR A 88 -11.20 -9.66 -28.44
C THR A 88 -10.53 -10.66 -27.50
N SER A 89 -9.21 -10.76 -27.53
CA SER A 89 -8.46 -11.65 -26.63
C SER A 89 -8.67 -11.33 -25.15
N VAL A 90 -8.69 -10.05 -24.78
CA VAL A 90 -8.93 -9.61 -23.39
C VAL A 90 -10.34 -9.98 -22.96
N VAL A 91 -11.35 -9.72 -23.81
CA VAL A 91 -12.74 -10.11 -23.54
C VAL A 91 -12.87 -11.62 -23.36
N ASP A 92 -12.33 -12.42 -24.28
CA ASP A 92 -12.44 -13.87 -24.23
C ASP A 92 -11.74 -14.48 -23.00
N GLN A 93 -10.60 -13.92 -22.60
CA GLN A 93 -9.91 -14.34 -21.39
C GLN A 93 -10.76 -14.08 -20.15
N LEU A 94 -11.34 -12.89 -20.02
CA LEU A 94 -12.14 -12.54 -18.86
C LEU A 94 -13.47 -13.30 -18.81
N VAL A 95 -14.13 -13.51 -19.96
CA VAL A 95 -15.36 -14.33 -20.04
C VAL A 95 -15.06 -15.75 -19.56
N LYS A 96 -13.98 -16.38 -20.06
CA LYS A 96 -13.55 -17.71 -19.58
C LYS A 96 -13.22 -17.70 -18.09
N GLY A 97 -12.64 -16.62 -17.58
CA GLY A 97 -12.38 -16.42 -16.16
C GLY A 97 -13.67 -16.46 -15.33
N VAL A 98 -14.70 -15.71 -15.73
CA VAL A 98 -16.01 -15.72 -15.06
C VAL A 98 -16.66 -17.10 -15.11
N GLU A 99 -16.65 -17.76 -16.27
CA GLU A 99 -17.17 -19.13 -16.41
C GLU A 99 -16.42 -20.12 -15.49
N GLY A 100 -15.10 -19.99 -15.40
CA GLY A 100 -14.26 -20.77 -14.49
C GLY A 100 -14.58 -20.53 -13.01
N LEU A 101 -14.80 -19.28 -12.61
CA LEU A 101 -15.19 -18.91 -11.25
C LEU A 101 -16.56 -19.47 -10.88
N LEU A 102 -17.56 -19.33 -11.76
CA LEU A 102 -18.91 -19.88 -11.53
C LEU A 102 -18.87 -21.39 -11.34
N LYS A 103 -18.09 -22.09 -12.18
CA LYS A 103 -17.88 -23.54 -12.06
C LYS A 103 -17.17 -23.91 -10.75
N ALA A 104 -16.11 -23.19 -10.39
CA ALA A 104 -15.36 -23.45 -9.15
C ALA A 104 -16.20 -23.17 -7.90
N GLY A 105 -17.11 -22.19 -7.96
CA GLY A 105 -18.09 -21.89 -6.92
C GLY A 105 -19.27 -22.85 -6.86
N GLY A 106 -19.36 -23.84 -7.76
CA GLY A 106 -20.48 -24.80 -7.77
C GLY A 106 -21.81 -24.20 -8.27
N VAL A 107 -21.78 -23.05 -8.96
CA VAL A 107 -22.98 -22.43 -9.53
C VAL A 107 -23.40 -23.19 -10.79
N SER A 108 -24.69 -23.54 -10.88
CA SER A 108 -25.25 -24.20 -12.06
C SER A 108 -25.61 -23.17 -13.13
N SER A 109 -24.89 -23.18 -14.25
CA SER A 109 -25.13 -22.24 -15.36
C SER A 109 -26.09 -22.81 -16.41
N PHE A 110 -27.13 -22.06 -16.75
CA PHE A 110 -28.11 -22.39 -17.79
C PHE A 110 -28.02 -21.38 -18.92
N LYS A 111 -27.96 -21.87 -20.16
CA LYS A 111 -27.94 -21.01 -21.35
C LYS A 111 -29.33 -20.89 -21.95
N GLY A 112 -29.89 -19.69 -21.95
CA GLY A 112 -31.20 -19.44 -22.54
C GLY A 112 -31.84 -18.14 -22.06
N ALA A 113 -32.94 -17.74 -22.71
CA ALA A 113 -33.77 -16.65 -22.23
C ALA A 113 -34.64 -17.13 -21.06
N ALA A 114 -34.58 -16.41 -19.95
CA ALA A 114 -35.37 -16.69 -18.77
C ALA A 114 -36.72 -15.95 -18.80
N ARG A 115 -37.76 -16.61 -18.31
CA ARG A 115 -39.08 -16.05 -18.03
C ARG A 115 -39.48 -16.38 -16.60
N LEU A 116 -40.12 -15.44 -15.91
CA LEU A 116 -40.76 -15.69 -14.62
C LEU A 116 -42.12 -16.36 -14.86
N ALA A 117 -42.26 -17.62 -14.43
CA ALA A 117 -43.47 -18.41 -14.64
C ALA A 117 -44.47 -18.35 -13.46
N GLY A 118 -44.12 -17.62 -12.39
CA GLY A 118 -44.88 -17.56 -11.13
C GLY A 118 -44.43 -18.61 -10.11
N GLU A 119 -44.88 -18.48 -8.85
CA GLU A 119 -44.67 -19.46 -7.77
C GLU A 119 -43.20 -19.90 -7.56
N GLY A 120 -42.25 -18.97 -7.74
CA GLY A 120 -40.81 -19.25 -7.60
C GLY A 120 -40.20 -20.06 -8.77
N VAL A 121 -40.87 -20.15 -9.92
CA VAL A 121 -40.39 -20.88 -11.09
C VAL A 121 -39.80 -19.95 -12.15
N VAL A 122 -38.59 -20.26 -12.61
CA VAL A 122 -37.95 -19.65 -13.78
C VAL A 122 -37.96 -20.66 -14.94
N ASP A 123 -38.59 -20.28 -16.06
CA ASP A 123 -38.61 -21.05 -17.31
C ASP A 123 -37.43 -20.64 -18.20
N VAL A 124 -36.66 -21.63 -18.64
CA VAL A 124 -35.52 -21.45 -19.55
C VAL A 124 -35.72 -22.36 -20.76
N GLY A 125 -36.51 -21.88 -21.73
CA GLY A 125 -36.76 -22.63 -22.97
C GLY A 125 -37.46 -23.98 -22.76
N GLY A 126 -38.31 -24.09 -21.73
CA GLY A 126 -39.02 -25.32 -21.36
C GLY A 126 -38.40 -26.09 -20.18
N ASP A 127 -37.18 -25.74 -19.76
CA ASP A 127 -36.62 -26.21 -18.48
C ASP A 127 -37.14 -25.35 -17.33
N HIS A 128 -37.81 -25.96 -16.36
CA HIS A 128 -38.34 -25.27 -15.18
C HIS A 128 -37.38 -25.38 -13.99
N LEU A 129 -36.88 -24.24 -13.54
CA LEU A 129 -36.01 -24.11 -12.37
C LEU A 129 -36.85 -23.59 -11.19
N GLN A 130 -37.07 -24.43 -10.19
CA GLN A 130 -37.71 -24.01 -8.93
C GLN A 130 -36.66 -23.33 -8.02
N ALA A 131 -36.98 -22.15 -7.51
CA ALA A 131 -36.17 -21.41 -6.56
C ALA A 131 -36.99 -20.94 -5.35
N LYS A 132 -36.31 -20.65 -4.23
CA LYS A 132 -36.89 -19.88 -3.13
C LYS A 132 -36.80 -18.39 -3.43
N ASP A 133 -35.62 -17.94 -3.84
CA ASP A 133 -35.34 -16.55 -4.19
C ASP A 133 -34.86 -16.42 -5.64
N ILE A 134 -35.32 -15.36 -6.31
CA ILE A 134 -34.95 -15.02 -7.68
C ILE A 134 -34.36 -13.61 -7.71
N VAL A 135 -33.15 -13.46 -8.28
CA VAL A 135 -32.50 -12.15 -8.46
C VAL A 135 -32.50 -11.77 -9.94
N ILE A 136 -33.23 -10.72 -10.28
CA ILE A 136 -33.29 -10.14 -11.64
C ILE A 136 -32.08 -9.22 -11.85
N ALA A 137 -31.17 -9.62 -12.74
CA ALA A 137 -29.96 -8.88 -13.12
C ALA A 137 -29.84 -8.75 -14.65
N THR A 138 -30.98 -8.53 -15.32
CA THR A 138 -31.09 -8.50 -16.80
C THR A 138 -30.48 -7.26 -17.45
N GLY A 139 -30.06 -6.29 -16.64
CA GLY A 139 -29.36 -5.09 -17.09
C GLY A 139 -30.24 -4.17 -17.94
N SER A 140 -29.63 -3.59 -18.97
CA SER A 140 -30.24 -2.59 -19.84
C SER A 140 -29.97 -2.87 -21.32
N ALA A 141 -30.69 -2.19 -22.21
CA ALA A 141 -30.48 -2.18 -23.66
C ALA A 141 -30.19 -0.77 -24.17
N ILE A 142 -29.63 -0.66 -25.37
CA ILE A 142 -29.36 0.62 -26.03
C ILE A 142 -30.69 1.35 -26.27
N ALA A 143 -30.76 2.62 -25.85
CA ALA A 143 -31.95 3.44 -26.07
C ALA A 143 -32.10 3.77 -27.55
N ARG A 144 -33.33 3.64 -28.06
CA ARG A 144 -33.68 4.05 -29.42
C ARG A 144 -34.55 5.29 -29.37
N ILE A 145 -34.22 6.27 -30.21
CA ILE A 145 -35.06 7.45 -30.43
C ILE A 145 -35.72 7.36 -31.81
N PRO A 146 -36.97 7.85 -31.97
CA PRO A 146 -37.65 7.89 -33.26
C PRO A 146 -37.03 9.00 -34.13
N LEU A 147 -35.85 8.73 -34.67
CA LEU A 147 -35.08 9.62 -35.52
C LEU A 147 -35.13 9.12 -36.97
N PRO A 148 -35.64 9.91 -37.94
CA PRO A 148 -35.57 9.54 -39.35
C PRO A 148 -34.13 9.26 -39.79
N GLY A 149 -33.88 8.09 -40.36
CA GLY A 149 -32.55 7.62 -40.73
C GLY A 149 -31.74 6.99 -39.59
N ALA A 150 -32.35 6.68 -38.43
CA ALA A 150 -31.67 5.97 -37.34
C ALA A 150 -31.10 4.61 -37.77
N ASP A 151 -31.70 3.95 -38.77
CA ASP A 151 -31.21 2.71 -39.39
C ASP A 151 -29.88 2.88 -40.14
N LEU A 152 -29.48 4.13 -40.44
CA LEU A 152 -28.18 4.47 -41.03
C LEU A 152 -27.08 4.69 -39.97
N THR A 153 -27.43 4.65 -38.69
CA THR A 153 -26.49 4.85 -37.58
C THR A 153 -25.98 3.51 -37.05
N ILE A 154 -24.83 3.56 -36.36
CA ILE A 154 -24.32 2.45 -35.56
C ILE A 154 -24.51 2.74 -34.08
N ASP A 155 -24.60 1.68 -33.27
CA ASP A 155 -24.68 1.78 -31.82
C ASP A 155 -23.32 1.45 -31.14
N SER A 156 -23.33 1.43 -29.80
CA SER A 156 -22.14 1.14 -28.98
C SER A 156 -21.60 -0.29 -29.16
N ASP A 157 -22.43 -1.24 -29.57
CA ASP A 157 -21.99 -2.61 -29.84
C ASP A 157 -21.29 -2.67 -31.21
N GLN A 158 -21.91 -2.05 -32.21
CA GLN A 158 -21.43 -2.07 -33.59
C GLN A 158 -20.14 -1.26 -33.79
N ILE A 159 -19.97 -0.15 -33.07
CA ILE A 159 -18.76 0.67 -33.18
C ILE A 159 -17.50 -0.07 -32.69
N LEU A 160 -17.65 -1.00 -31.74
CA LEU A 160 -16.57 -1.87 -31.27
C LEU A 160 -16.12 -2.88 -32.33
N GLU A 161 -16.93 -3.10 -33.37
CA GLU A 161 -16.67 -4.09 -34.44
C GLU A 161 -16.30 -3.44 -35.78
N LEU A 162 -16.01 -2.13 -35.80
CA LEU A 162 -15.53 -1.46 -37.00
C LEU A 162 -14.27 -2.14 -37.55
N LYS A 163 -14.18 -2.25 -38.88
CA LYS A 163 -13.04 -2.85 -39.58
C LYS A 163 -11.90 -1.87 -39.83
N GLU A 164 -12.21 -0.58 -39.79
CA GLU A 164 -11.28 0.52 -40.03
C GLU A 164 -11.70 1.75 -39.24
N VAL A 165 -10.74 2.63 -38.97
CA VAL A 165 -10.97 3.93 -38.34
C VAL A 165 -11.63 4.86 -39.38
N PRO A 166 -12.86 5.37 -39.13
CA PRO A 166 -13.53 6.26 -40.07
C PRO A 166 -12.79 7.59 -40.17
N ARG A 167 -12.77 8.24 -41.34
CA ARG A 167 -12.13 9.56 -41.47
C ARG A 167 -12.97 10.64 -40.78
N ARG A 168 -14.29 10.49 -40.83
CA ARG A 168 -15.27 11.40 -40.19
C ARG A 168 -16.28 10.61 -39.36
N LEU A 169 -16.42 10.96 -38.09
CA LEU A 169 -17.37 10.37 -37.17
C LEU A 169 -18.29 11.45 -36.59
N ALA A 170 -19.60 11.31 -36.79
CA ALA A 170 -20.58 12.09 -36.04
C ALA A 170 -21.08 11.28 -34.84
N VAL A 171 -21.15 11.88 -33.67
CA VAL A 171 -21.67 11.26 -32.44
C VAL A 171 -22.93 12.00 -32.01
N ILE A 172 -24.04 11.29 -31.90
CA ILE A 172 -25.31 11.82 -31.41
C ILE A 172 -25.45 11.38 -29.95
N GLY A 173 -25.36 12.35 -29.02
CA GLY A 173 -25.35 12.14 -27.58
C GLY A 173 -23.96 12.28 -26.98
N GLY A 174 -23.80 13.29 -26.13
CA GLY A 174 -22.58 13.65 -25.40
C GLY A 174 -22.52 13.08 -23.98
N GLY A 175 -23.13 11.91 -23.75
CA GLY A 175 -22.93 11.15 -22.51
C GLY A 175 -21.58 10.43 -22.48
N VAL A 176 -21.30 9.71 -21.39
CA VAL A 176 -20.02 8.99 -21.17
C VAL A 176 -19.61 8.13 -22.37
N VAL A 177 -20.53 7.29 -22.88
CA VAL A 177 -20.26 6.41 -24.02
C VAL A 177 -19.88 7.21 -25.27
N GLY A 178 -20.65 8.24 -25.60
CA GLY A 178 -20.40 9.08 -26.77
C GLY A 178 -19.05 9.79 -26.69
N MET A 179 -18.72 10.34 -25.52
CA MET A 179 -17.46 11.08 -25.32
C MET A 179 -16.23 10.16 -25.30
N GLU A 180 -16.31 8.95 -24.74
CA GLU A 180 -15.20 7.99 -24.80
C GLU A 180 -14.86 7.61 -26.25
N PHE A 181 -15.88 7.29 -27.06
CA PHE A 181 -15.65 7.02 -28.49
C PHE A 181 -15.18 8.26 -29.25
N ALA A 182 -15.72 9.44 -28.93
CA ALA A 182 -15.26 10.69 -29.52
C ALA A 182 -13.77 10.94 -29.27
N ALA A 183 -13.32 10.78 -28.02
CA ALA A 183 -11.90 10.92 -27.65
C ALA A 183 -11.02 9.90 -28.37
N MET A 184 -11.41 8.61 -28.35
CA MET A 184 -10.64 7.54 -28.99
C MET A 184 -10.46 7.80 -30.49
N PHE A 185 -11.53 8.09 -31.21
CA PHE A 185 -11.46 8.28 -32.66
C PHE A 185 -10.76 9.60 -33.03
N ALA A 186 -10.93 10.67 -32.25
CA ALA A 186 -10.16 11.91 -32.45
C ALA A 186 -8.65 11.68 -32.26
N ALA A 187 -8.25 10.96 -31.20
CA ALA A 187 -6.85 10.60 -30.96
C ALA A 187 -6.24 9.74 -32.09
N LEU A 188 -7.06 8.89 -32.74
CA LEU A 188 -6.67 8.10 -33.90
C LEU A 188 -6.72 8.89 -35.24
N GLY A 189 -7.10 10.16 -35.20
CA GLY A 189 -7.07 11.09 -36.34
C GLY A 189 -8.38 11.24 -37.12
N SER A 190 -9.50 10.69 -36.63
CA SER A 190 -10.82 10.98 -37.18
C SER A 190 -11.22 12.42 -36.91
N LYS A 191 -11.85 13.10 -37.89
CA LYS A 191 -12.61 14.31 -37.61
C LYS A 191 -13.89 13.92 -36.89
N VAL A 192 -14.00 14.28 -35.61
CA VAL A 192 -15.15 13.92 -34.78
C VAL A 192 -16.05 15.13 -34.54
N THR A 193 -17.35 14.99 -34.71
CA THR A 193 -18.33 16.02 -34.33
C THR A 193 -19.38 15.43 -33.40
N VAL A 194 -19.49 15.96 -32.19
CA VAL A 194 -20.47 15.56 -31.17
C VAL A 194 -21.65 16.51 -31.19
N LEU A 195 -22.86 15.98 -31.29
CA LEU A 195 -24.11 16.71 -31.22
C LEU A 195 -24.85 16.33 -29.93
N GLU A 196 -24.97 17.29 -29.01
CA GLU A 196 -25.63 17.13 -27.72
C GLU A 196 -26.82 18.09 -27.63
N MET A 197 -27.98 17.55 -27.25
CA MET A 197 -29.22 18.32 -27.12
C MET A 197 -29.19 19.24 -25.89
N LEU A 198 -28.53 18.82 -24.81
CA LEU A 198 -28.39 19.58 -23.59
C LEU A 198 -27.36 20.72 -23.72
N PRO A 199 -27.37 21.69 -22.79
CA PRO A 199 -26.41 22.80 -22.78
C PRO A 199 -24.95 22.39 -22.56
N GLN A 200 -24.70 21.13 -22.14
CA GLN A 200 -23.37 20.62 -21.82
C GLN A 200 -23.30 19.12 -22.14
N VAL A 201 -22.15 18.66 -22.64
CA VAL A 201 -21.79 17.23 -22.64
C VAL A 201 -21.45 16.78 -21.23
N LEU A 202 -21.49 15.47 -20.96
CA LEU A 202 -21.24 14.89 -19.64
C LEU A 202 -22.04 15.64 -18.57
N ALA A 203 -23.37 15.70 -18.72
CA ALA A 203 -24.24 16.58 -17.92
C ALA A 203 -24.17 16.33 -16.38
N MET A 204 -23.63 15.19 -15.96
CA MET A 204 -23.38 14.82 -14.56
C MET A 204 -22.07 15.39 -13.99
N VAL A 205 -21.17 15.88 -14.84
CA VAL A 205 -19.84 16.38 -14.47
C VAL A 205 -19.89 17.91 -14.33
N ASP A 206 -19.21 18.43 -13.31
CA ASP A 206 -19.07 19.88 -13.11
C ASP A 206 -18.43 20.57 -14.33
N ALA A 207 -18.93 21.76 -14.65
CA ALA A 207 -18.60 22.48 -15.89
C ALA A 207 -17.11 22.81 -16.04
N ASP A 208 -16.39 23.03 -14.94
CA ASP A 208 -14.97 23.34 -14.98
C ASP A 208 -14.12 22.15 -15.45
N LEU A 209 -14.52 20.91 -15.16
CA LEU A 209 -13.89 19.71 -15.71
C LEU A 209 -14.25 19.54 -17.20
N VAL A 210 -15.52 19.72 -17.56
CA VAL A 210 -15.97 19.61 -18.96
C VAL A 210 -15.32 20.64 -19.87
N ASN A 211 -15.06 21.84 -19.39
CA ASN A 211 -14.37 22.89 -20.15
C ASN A 211 -12.92 22.52 -20.47
N VAL A 212 -12.21 21.87 -19.54
CA VAL A 212 -10.85 21.37 -19.80
C VAL A 212 -10.91 20.26 -20.86
N TYR A 213 -11.81 19.30 -20.70
CA TYR A 213 -11.92 18.19 -21.64
C TYR A 213 -12.36 18.61 -23.05
N THR A 214 -13.36 19.47 -23.19
CA THR A 214 -13.81 19.95 -24.52
C THR A 214 -12.74 20.76 -25.24
N LYS A 215 -11.91 21.52 -24.50
CA LYS A 215 -10.74 22.19 -25.07
C LYS A 215 -9.66 21.19 -25.52
N HIS A 216 -9.41 20.14 -24.75
CA HIS A 216 -8.51 19.06 -25.13
C HIS A 216 -8.97 18.37 -26.41
N LEU A 217 -10.25 17.97 -26.46
CA LEU A 217 -10.85 17.31 -27.63
C LEU A 217 -10.79 18.21 -28.88
N ALA A 218 -11.00 19.52 -28.74
CA ALA A 218 -10.84 20.47 -29.83
C ALA A 218 -9.40 20.54 -30.36
N GLY A 219 -8.40 20.41 -29.48
CA GLY A 219 -6.99 20.30 -29.85
C GLY A 219 -6.67 19.06 -30.71
N LEU A 220 -7.45 17.98 -30.56
CA LEU A 220 -7.38 16.77 -31.38
C LEU A 220 -8.21 16.86 -32.68
N GLY A 221 -8.84 18.01 -32.95
CA GLY A 221 -9.69 18.21 -34.13
C GLY A 221 -11.14 17.76 -33.96
N GLY A 222 -11.58 17.54 -32.71
CA GLY A 222 -12.98 17.29 -32.38
C GLY A 222 -13.81 18.57 -32.27
N GLU A 223 -15.10 18.49 -32.60
CA GLU A 223 -16.06 19.59 -32.51
C GLU A 223 -17.22 19.16 -31.60
N VAL A 224 -17.68 20.04 -30.70
CA VAL A 224 -18.82 19.77 -29.81
C VAL A 224 -19.88 20.85 -30.00
N HIS A 225 -21.08 20.43 -30.40
CA HIS A 225 -22.25 21.29 -30.52
C HIS A 225 -23.28 20.90 -29.46
N THR A 226 -23.37 21.72 -28.41
CA THR A 226 -24.43 21.64 -27.39
C THR A 226 -25.71 22.32 -27.87
N ASN A 227 -26.82 22.17 -27.14
CA ASN A 227 -28.14 22.73 -27.51
C ASN A 227 -28.58 22.35 -28.94
N SER A 228 -28.11 21.20 -29.43
CA SER A 228 -28.21 20.80 -30.83
C SER A 228 -29.11 19.58 -30.96
N LYS A 229 -30.30 19.80 -31.53
CA LYS A 229 -31.31 18.75 -31.73
C LYS A 229 -31.16 18.15 -33.13
N VAL A 230 -30.83 16.87 -33.21
CA VAL A 230 -30.78 16.14 -34.48
C VAL A 230 -32.19 15.91 -35.02
N SER A 231 -32.41 16.22 -36.29
CA SER A 231 -33.70 16.09 -36.98
C SER A 231 -33.77 14.86 -37.89
N LYS A 232 -32.68 14.53 -38.60
CA LYS A 232 -32.58 13.32 -39.43
C LYS A 232 -31.13 12.98 -39.79
N VAL A 233 -30.91 11.73 -40.16
CA VAL A 233 -29.68 11.25 -40.82
C VAL A 233 -30.02 10.82 -42.24
N VAL A 234 -29.23 11.22 -43.23
CA VAL A 234 -29.47 10.91 -44.65
C VAL A 234 -28.19 10.45 -45.34
N LYS A 235 -28.32 9.69 -46.43
CA LYS A 235 -27.20 9.43 -47.34
C LYS A 235 -27.01 10.63 -48.27
N GLN A 236 -25.81 11.18 -48.31
CA GLN A 236 -25.49 12.34 -49.15
C GLN A 236 -23.99 12.35 -49.52
N ASN A 237 -23.66 12.79 -50.74
CA ASN A 237 -22.27 12.93 -51.23
C ASN A 237 -21.42 11.65 -51.08
N GLY A 238 -22.01 10.47 -51.21
CA GLY A 238 -21.30 9.19 -51.05
C GLY A 238 -20.99 8.80 -49.60
N GLY A 239 -21.50 9.54 -48.61
CA GLY A 239 -21.42 9.23 -47.18
C GLY A 239 -22.75 9.50 -46.46
N LEU A 240 -22.68 9.82 -45.18
CA LEU A 240 -23.81 10.19 -44.34
C LEU A 240 -23.79 11.69 -44.03
N GLN A 241 -24.95 12.28 -43.81
CA GLN A 241 -25.09 13.64 -43.30
C GLN A 241 -26.09 13.65 -42.14
N VAL A 242 -25.68 14.24 -41.02
CA VAL A 242 -26.52 14.45 -39.83
C VAL A 242 -27.03 15.88 -39.84
N GLN A 243 -28.35 16.05 -39.92
CA GLN A 243 -28.99 17.37 -39.90
C GLN A 243 -29.49 17.67 -38.49
N PHE A 244 -29.21 18.87 -38.01
CA PHE A 244 -29.56 19.30 -36.66
C PHE A 244 -29.96 20.78 -36.63
N SER A 245 -30.47 21.22 -35.50
CA SER A 245 -30.76 22.63 -35.23
C SER A 245 -30.20 23.03 -33.88
N THR A 246 -29.54 24.19 -33.81
CA THR A 246 -29.09 24.83 -32.57
C THR A 246 -29.97 26.06 -32.33
N GLY A 247 -30.95 25.94 -31.43
CA GLY A 247 -32.00 26.96 -31.31
C GLY A 247 -32.82 27.10 -32.61
N ALA A 248 -32.80 28.29 -33.22
CA ALA A 248 -33.49 28.57 -34.49
C ALA A 248 -32.63 28.34 -35.74
N GLU A 249 -31.32 28.12 -35.57
CA GLU A 249 -30.37 27.96 -36.68
C GLU A 249 -30.26 26.48 -37.07
N GLY A 250 -30.34 26.19 -38.37
CA GLY A 250 -30.13 24.85 -38.91
C GLY A 250 -28.66 24.57 -39.20
N GLY A 251 -28.25 23.31 -39.06
CA GLY A 251 -26.89 22.84 -39.33
C GLY A 251 -26.87 21.44 -39.95
N ALA A 252 -25.75 21.11 -40.59
CA ALA A 252 -25.51 19.79 -41.15
C ALA A 252 -24.03 19.41 -40.99
N VAL A 253 -23.78 18.14 -40.67
CA VAL A 253 -22.44 17.56 -40.52
C VAL A 253 -22.34 16.33 -41.41
N ASP A 254 -21.35 16.31 -42.30
CA ASP A 254 -21.06 15.13 -43.11
C ASP A 254 -20.15 14.15 -42.33
N ALA A 255 -20.46 12.86 -42.41
CA ALA A 255 -19.74 11.79 -41.72
C ALA A 255 -19.63 10.53 -42.58
N ASP A 256 -18.64 9.70 -42.29
CA ASP A 256 -18.53 8.36 -42.87
C ASP A 256 -19.26 7.33 -42.00
N GLN A 257 -19.29 7.57 -40.68
CA GLN A 257 -20.05 6.81 -39.70
C GLN A 257 -20.77 7.74 -38.72
N VAL A 258 -21.93 7.31 -38.24
CA VAL A 258 -22.72 8.05 -37.25
C VAL A 258 -23.00 7.14 -36.05
N LEU A 259 -22.47 7.48 -34.88
CA LEU A 259 -22.75 6.79 -33.62
C LEU A 259 -23.98 7.39 -32.96
N LEU A 260 -24.98 6.57 -32.66
CA LEU A 260 -26.14 6.94 -31.84
C LEU A 260 -25.94 6.47 -30.40
N ALA A 261 -25.55 7.37 -29.51
CA ALA A 261 -25.19 7.10 -28.11
C ALA A 261 -26.06 7.92 -27.12
N VAL A 262 -27.38 7.81 -27.26
CA VAL A 262 -28.37 8.64 -26.53
C VAL A 262 -28.84 8.06 -25.19
N GLY A 263 -28.20 6.99 -24.72
CA GLY A 263 -28.46 6.38 -23.42
C GLY A 263 -28.89 4.91 -23.50
N ARG A 264 -29.39 4.41 -22.37
CA ARG A 264 -29.79 3.01 -22.18
C ARG A 264 -31.12 2.94 -21.44
N VAL A 265 -31.86 1.86 -21.64
CA VAL A 265 -33.17 1.60 -21.01
C VAL A 265 -33.13 0.26 -20.25
N PRO A 266 -33.72 0.16 -19.04
CA PRO A 266 -33.84 -1.10 -18.32
C PRO A 266 -34.42 -2.23 -19.19
N TYR A 267 -33.88 -3.43 -19.09
CA TYR A 267 -34.25 -4.56 -19.96
C TYR A 267 -35.14 -5.57 -19.23
N THR A 268 -36.45 -5.48 -19.46
CA THR A 268 -37.48 -6.38 -18.91
C THR A 268 -38.27 -7.14 -19.98
N ASP A 269 -37.94 -6.94 -21.26
CA ASP A 269 -38.60 -7.58 -22.39
C ASP A 269 -38.52 -9.11 -22.32
N GLY A 270 -39.67 -9.76 -22.41
CA GLY A 270 -39.79 -11.22 -22.40
C GLY A 270 -39.59 -11.88 -21.03
N LEU A 271 -39.32 -11.11 -19.97
CA LEU A 271 -39.13 -11.63 -18.61
C LEU A 271 -40.46 -12.06 -17.96
N ASP A 272 -41.60 -11.58 -18.47
CA ASP A 272 -42.94 -11.77 -17.88
C ASP A 272 -43.05 -11.23 -16.43
N ALA A 273 -42.27 -10.19 -16.10
CA ALA A 273 -42.16 -9.62 -14.75
C ALA A 273 -43.51 -9.22 -14.13
N GLU A 274 -44.36 -8.50 -14.84
CA GLU A 274 -45.68 -8.08 -14.32
C GLU A 274 -46.60 -9.27 -14.04
N LYS A 275 -46.52 -10.35 -14.83
CA LYS A 275 -47.29 -11.58 -14.60
C LYS A 275 -46.86 -12.29 -13.32
N ALA A 276 -45.60 -12.14 -12.94
CA ALA A 276 -45.03 -12.67 -11.70
C ALA A 276 -45.24 -11.73 -10.49
N GLY A 277 -46.01 -10.65 -10.66
CA GLY A 277 -46.30 -9.69 -9.58
C GLY A 277 -45.25 -8.60 -9.39
N VAL A 278 -44.22 -8.54 -10.24
CA VAL A 278 -43.17 -7.52 -10.17
C VAL A 278 -43.66 -6.21 -10.77
N LYS A 279 -43.61 -5.13 -9.99
CA LYS A 279 -44.01 -3.79 -10.42
C LYS A 279 -42.94 -3.13 -11.30
N LEU A 280 -43.38 -2.57 -12.42
CA LEU A 280 -42.52 -1.81 -13.33
C LEU A 280 -42.89 -0.31 -13.36
N ASP A 281 -41.91 0.56 -13.56
CA ASP A 281 -42.12 1.98 -13.89
C ASP A 281 -41.22 2.38 -15.08
N ARG A 282 -41.83 2.60 -16.25
CA ARG A 282 -41.11 2.86 -17.51
C ARG A 282 -39.98 1.84 -17.73
N TYR A 283 -40.35 0.56 -17.71
CA TYR A 283 -39.47 -0.61 -17.86
C TYR A 283 -38.55 -0.92 -16.68
N ARG A 284 -38.34 0.00 -15.72
CA ARG A 284 -37.51 -0.24 -14.53
C ARG A 284 -38.24 -1.15 -13.54
N VAL A 285 -37.54 -2.10 -12.96
CA VAL A 285 -38.06 -2.88 -11.84
C VAL A 285 -38.03 -2.01 -10.59
N VAL A 286 -39.18 -1.86 -9.93
CA VAL A 286 -39.27 -1.10 -8.68
C VAL A 286 -38.77 -1.97 -7.54
N VAL A 287 -37.83 -1.43 -6.76
CA VAL A 287 -37.27 -2.06 -5.56
C VAL A 287 -37.27 -1.11 -4.38
N ASP A 288 -37.20 -1.67 -3.17
CA ASP A 288 -36.93 -0.93 -1.94
C ASP A 288 -35.41 -0.70 -1.72
N GLU A 289 -35.05 -0.15 -0.55
CA GLU A 289 -33.64 0.12 -0.18
C GLU A 289 -32.79 -1.15 0.03
N HIS A 290 -33.44 -2.30 0.16
CA HIS A 290 -32.80 -3.62 0.28
C HIS A 290 -32.79 -4.40 -1.05
N LEU A 291 -33.23 -3.77 -2.15
CA LEU A 291 -33.27 -4.35 -3.50
C LEU A 291 -34.37 -5.42 -3.66
N HIS A 292 -35.33 -5.47 -2.74
CA HIS A 292 -36.49 -6.36 -2.79
C HIS A 292 -37.60 -5.75 -3.64
N THR A 293 -38.30 -6.57 -4.42
CA THR A 293 -39.45 -6.12 -5.23
C THR A 293 -40.77 -6.22 -4.44
N ASP A 294 -41.90 -5.83 -5.03
CA ASP A 294 -43.22 -6.07 -4.40
C ASP A 294 -43.63 -7.56 -4.41
N ALA A 295 -42.96 -8.40 -5.20
CA ALA A 295 -43.24 -9.84 -5.29
C ALA A 295 -42.38 -10.64 -4.31
N ASP A 296 -43.02 -11.54 -3.56
CA ASP A 296 -42.38 -12.38 -2.55
C ASP A 296 -41.28 -13.27 -3.17
N GLY A 297 -40.09 -13.26 -2.56
CA GLY A 297 -38.92 -13.99 -3.04
C GLY A 297 -38.30 -13.46 -4.35
N ILE A 298 -38.66 -12.26 -4.82
CA ILE A 298 -38.09 -11.67 -6.03
C ILE A 298 -37.35 -10.36 -5.72
N TRP A 299 -36.11 -10.29 -6.19
CA TRP A 299 -35.16 -9.20 -6.00
C TRP A 299 -34.69 -8.67 -7.35
N ALA A 300 -34.18 -7.43 -7.41
CA ALA A 300 -33.61 -6.90 -8.64
C ALA A 300 -32.41 -5.98 -8.40
N ILE A 301 -31.42 -6.05 -9.29
CA ILE A 301 -30.12 -5.35 -9.16
C ILE A 301 -29.59 -4.85 -10.49
N GLY A 302 -28.69 -3.86 -10.45
CA GLY A 302 -28.02 -3.29 -11.60
C GLY A 302 -28.97 -2.48 -12.49
N ASP A 303 -28.58 -2.27 -13.75
CA ASP A 303 -29.28 -1.32 -14.62
C ASP A 303 -30.79 -1.56 -14.79
N VAL A 304 -31.30 -2.76 -14.49
CA VAL A 304 -32.74 -3.07 -14.59
C VAL A 304 -33.58 -2.28 -13.57
N ILE A 305 -33.00 -1.83 -12.46
CA ILE A 305 -33.70 -1.00 -11.45
C ILE A 305 -33.62 0.50 -11.77
N GLY A 306 -32.78 0.89 -12.74
CA GLY A 306 -32.50 2.29 -13.08
C GLY A 306 -31.49 2.94 -12.13
N GLY A 307 -31.53 4.27 -12.00
CA GLY A 307 -30.60 5.00 -11.15
C GLY A 307 -29.18 5.04 -11.74
N ILE A 308 -28.18 4.58 -10.97
CA ILE A 308 -26.76 4.58 -11.37
C ILE A 308 -26.44 3.30 -12.15
N MET A 309 -26.45 3.39 -13.48
CA MET A 309 -26.17 2.26 -14.39
C MET A 309 -24.65 2.04 -14.57
N LEU A 310 -23.96 1.64 -13.50
CA LEU A 310 -22.52 1.40 -13.47
C LEU A 310 -22.21 -0.03 -12.98
N ALA A 311 -21.20 -0.66 -13.57
CA ALA A 311 -20.87 -2.05 -13.31
C ALA A 311 -20.45 -2.34 -11.85
N HIS A 312 -19.69 -1.44 -11.23
CA HIS A 312 -19.31 -1.56 -9.82
C HIS A 312 -20.50 -1.38 -8.87
N VAL A 313 -21.45 -0.52 -9.23
CA VAL A 313 -22.72 -0.37 -8.48
C VAL A 313 -23.54 -1.64 -8.58
N ALA A 314 -23.78 -2.15 -9.80
CA ALA A 314 -24.50 -3.40 -10.01
C ALA A 314 -23.86 -4.59 -9.26
N SER A 315 -22.53 -4.68 -9.27
CA SER A 315 -21.79 -5.71 -8.53
C SER A 315 -22.01 -5.61 -7.02
N TYR A 316 -21.97 -4.39 -6.48
CA TYR A 316 -22.20 -4.14 -5.06
C TYR A 316 -23.64 -4.45 -4.64
N GLU A 317 -24.61 -4.05 -5.47
CA GLU A 317 -26.02 -4.39 -5.30
C GLU A 317 -26.25 -5.91 -5.28
N GLY A 318 -25.57 -6.65 -6.17
CA GLY A 318 -25.62 -8.11 -6.18
C GLY A 318 -25.12 -8.76 -4.88
N VAL A 319 -24.09 -8.20 -4.26
CA VAL A 319 -23.65 -8.63 -2.92
C VAL A 319 -24.70 -8.31 -1.86
N CYS A 320 -25.24 -7.08 -1.86
CA CYS A 320 -26.21 -6.63 -0.86
C CYS A 320 -27.52 -7.43 -0.90
N ALA A 321 -28.07 -7.66 -2.10
CA ALA A 321 -29.30 -8.43 -2.28
C ALA A 321 -29.14 -9.86 -1.75
N VAL A 322 -28.02 -10.51 -2.09
CA VAL A 322 -27.75 -11.89 -1.67
C VAL A 322 -27.45 -12.03 -0.19
N GLU A 323 -26.75 -11.07 0.42
CA GLU A 323 -26.55 -11.05 1.88
C GLU A 323 -27.87 -10.84 2.62
N SER A 324 -28.78 -10.04 2.04
CA SER A 324 -30.15 -9.87 2.55
C SER A 324 -30.96 -11.17 2.48
N ILE A 325 -30.91 -11.89 1.34
CA ILE A 325 -31.53 -13.22 1.17
C ILE A 325 -31.04 -14.21 2.24
N ALA A 326 -29.74 -14.20 2.55
CA ALA A 326 -29.15 -15.09 3.54
C ALA A 326 -29.45 -14.73 5.00
N GLY A 327 -30.23 -13.67 5.26
CA GLY A 327 -30.57 -13.23 6.62
C GLY A 327 -29.41 -12.56 7.36
N HIS A 328 -28.35 -12.16 6.66
CA HIS A 328 -27.29 -11.32 7.23
C HIS A 328 -27.78 -9.87 7.24
N ALA A 329 -28.22 -9.40 8.40
CA ALA A 329 -28.82 -8.07 8.53
C ALA A 329 -27.93 -6.94 7.95
N SER A 330 -28.59 -6.07 7.17
CA SER A 330 -28.35 -4.62 6.99
C SER A 330 -27.21 -4.13 6.07
N ARG A 331 -26.72 -4.88 5.08
CA ARG A 331 -25.90 -4.25 4.04
C ARG A 331 -26.78 -3.64 2.95
N THR A 332 -26.92 -2.32 2.96
CA THR A 332 -27.59 -1.56 1.90
C THR A 332 -26.58 -0.86 0.98
N PRO A 333 -26.91 -0.67 -0.31
CA PRO A 333 -26.13 0.18 -1.22
C PRO A 333 -26.04 1.63 -0.74
N ASP A 334 -24.83 2.13 -0.50
CA ASP A 334 -24.59 3.58 -0.32
C ASP A 334 -24.21 4.22 -1.65
N TYR A 335 -25.20 4.86 -2.28
CA TYR A 335 -25.02 5.53 -3.56
C TYR A 335 -24.31 6.88 -3.46
N HIS A 336 -24.25 7.50 -2.28
CA HIS A 336 -23.62 8.81 -2.12
C HIS A 336 -22.11 8.76 -2.38
N ALA A 337 -21.47 7.63 -2.06
CA ALA A 337 -20.06 7.39 -2.32
C ALA A 337 -19.78 6.59 -3.60
N ALA A 338 -20.75 6.43 -4.51
CA ALA A 338 -20.55 5.73 -5.77
C ALA A 338 -19.72 6.58 -6.75
N PRO A 339 -18.49 6.17 -7.11
CA PRO A 339 -17.68 6.94 -8.04
C PRO A 339 -18.20 6.83 -9.48
N ASN A 340 -18.07 7.92 -10.23
CA ASN A 340 -18.34 8.00 -11.66
C ASN A 340 -17.02 8.22 -12.39
N CYS A 341 -16.76 7.44 -13.43
CA CYS A 341 -15.51 7.45 -14.18
C CYS A 341 -15.79 7.57 -15.68
N VAL A 342 -15.09 8.49 -16.34
CA VAL A 342 -15.09 8.69 -17.79
C VAL A 342 -13.65 8.54 -18.27
N TYR A 343 -13.40 7.51 -19.08
CA TYR A 343 -12.05 7.08 -19.44
C TYR A 343 -11.56 7.76 -20.72
N THR A 344 -11.84 9.05 -20.84
CA THR A 344 -11.29 9.90 -21.90
C THR A 344 -9.81 10.18 -21.65
N ASP A 345 -9.16 10.86 -22.59
CA ASP A 345 -7.85 11.48 -22.37
C ASP A 345 -8.03 13.02 -22.41
N PRO A 346 -7.71 13.76 -21.33
CA PRO A 346 -7.45 13.25 -19.98
C PRO A 346 -8.68 12.57 -19.37
N GLU A 347 -8.45 11.71 -18.37
CA GLU A 347 -9.52 11.00 -17.66
C GLU A 347 -10.32 11.97 -16.77
N ILE A 348 -11.60 11.66 -16.53
CA ILE A 348 -12.46 12.37 -15.57
C ILE A 348 -13.00 11.37 -14.55
N ALA A 349 -12.95 11.72 -13.27
CA ALA A 349 -13.60 10.96 -12.23
C ALA A 349 -14.18 11.87 -11.14
N HIS A 350 -15.34 11.50 -10.59
CA HIS A 350 -15.92 12.22 -9.46
C HIS A 350 -16.71 11.30 -8.52
N VAL A 351 -16.82 11.71 -7.27
CA VAL A 351 -17.59 11.02 -6.22
C VAL A 351 -18.18 12.05 -5.25
N GLY A 352 -19.36 11.75 -4.69
CA GLY A 352 -20.07 12.67 -3.81
C GLY A 352 -20.60 13.91 -4.53
N LEU A 353 -20.76 14.99 -3.77
CA LEU A 353 -21.42 16.23 -4.18
C LEU A 353 -20.60 17.02 -5.21
N GLY A 354 -21.27 17.55 -6.26
CA GLY A 354 -20.72 18.56 -7.18
C GLY A 354 -21.05 20.00 -6.78
N GLU A 355 -20.36 20.98 -7.36
CA GLU A 355 -20.61 22.40 -7.03
C GLU A 355 -22.02 22.84 -7.48
N LYS A 356 -22.44 22.39 -8.66
CA LYS A 356 -23.78 22.68 -9.19
C LYS A 356 -24.86 22.10 -8.28
N GLU A 357 -24.69 20.84 -7.89
CA GLU A 357 -25.62 20.13 -7.02
C GLU A 357 -25.69 20.76 -5.62
N ALA A 358 -24.54 21.13 -5.05
CA ALA A 358 -24.47 21.84 -3.77
C ALA A 358 -25.26 23.15 -3.81
N LYS A 359 -25.09 23.93 -4.89
CA LYS A 359 -25.81 25.18 -5.10
C LYS A 359 -27.32 24.96 -5.25
N GLU A 360 -27.73 23.97 -6.04
CA GLU A 360 -29.15 23.63 -6.24
C GLU A 360 -29.83 23.16 -4.95
N LYS A 361 -29.09 22.44 -4.09
CA LYS A 361 -29.58 21.98 -2.78
C LYS A 361 -29.40 22.99 -1.64
N GLY A 362 -28.78 24.15 -1.89
CA GLY A 362 -28.51 25.16 -0.87
C GLY A 362 -27.50 24.73 0.20
N ILE A 363 -26.60 23.81 -0.14
CA ILE A 363 -25.55 23.30 0.77
C ILE A 363 -24.34 24.23 0.68
N ALA A 364 -23.91 24.77 1.83
CA ALA A 364 -22.69 25.55 1.91
C ALA A 364 -21.47 24.64 1.72
N ILE A 365 -20.51 25.07 0.90
CA ILE A 365 -19.31 24.30 0.58
C ILE A 365 -18.06 25.17 0.61
N LYS A 366 -16.94 24.54 0.93
CA LYS A 366 -15.59 25.08 0.78
C LYS A 366 -14.85 24.26 -0.27
N VAL A 367 -14.26 24.94 -1.26
CA VAL A 367 -13.62 24.31 -2.42
C VAL A 367 -12.10 24.46 -2.35
N GLY A 368 -11.39 23.36 -2.58
CA GLY A 368 -9.95 23.34 -2.79
C GLY A 368 -9.61 22.73 -4.13
N ARG A 369 -8.57 23.26 -4.79
CA ARG A 369 -8.17 22.80 -6.12
C ARG A 369 -6.65 22.82 -6.26
N PHE A 370 -6.11 21.74 -6.80
CA PHE A 370 -4.69 21.61 -7.10
C PHE A 370 -4.48 21.22 -8.57
N PRO A 371 -3.76 22.04 -9.37
CA PRO A 371 -3.52 21.75 -10.78
C PRO A 371 -2.43 20.69 -10.97
N PHE A 372 -2.63 19.75 -11.91
CA PHE A 372 -1.60 18.76 -12.25
C PHE A 372 -0.33 19.41 -12.83
N ALA A 373 -0.41 20.63 -13.36
CA ALA A 373 0.76 21.44 -13.74
C ALA A 373 1.71 21.76 -12.58
N ALA A 374 1.25 21.67 -11.33
CA ALA A 374 2.09 21.80 -10.14
C ALA A 374 2.50 20.44 -9.52
N SER A 375 2.03 19.32 -10.07
CA SER A 375 2.43 17.98 -9.63
C SER A 375 3.73 17.57 -10.32
N GLY A 376 4.79 17.35 -9.52
CA GLY A 376 6.06 16.82 -10.03
C GLY A 376 5.85 15.49 -10.77
N ARG A 377 5.00 14.61 -10.25
CA ARG A 377 4.69 13.34 -10.93
C ARG A 377 4.03 13.54 -12.28
N ALA A 378 3.01 14.39 -12.38
CA ALA A 378 2.33 14.68 -13.64
C ALA A 378 3.27 15.24 -14.71
N LEU A 379 4.23 16.09 -14.31
CA LEU A 379 5.29 16.58 -15.19
C LEU A 379 6.22 15.45 -15.67
N THR A 380 6.62 14.52 -14.80
CA THR A 380 7.44 13.36 -15.21
C THR A 380 6.71 12.40 -16.17
N LEU A 381 5.37 12.42 -16.16
CA LEU A 381 4.54 11.67 -17.12
C LEU A 381 4.31 12.43 -18.43
N GLY A 382 4.68 13.71 -18.50
CA GLY A 382 4.32 14.62 -19.60
C GLY A 382 2.81 14.87 -19.73
N GLN A 383 2.04 14.61 -18.66
CA GLN A 383 0.58 14.70 -18.63
C GLN A 383 0.16 15.65 -17.51
N SER A 384 0.25 16.95 -17.74
CA SER A 384 0.01 17.99 -16.72
C SER A 384 -1.32 18.74 -16.85
N GLU A 385 -2.15 18.38 -17.84
CA GLU A 385 -3.45 18.98 -18.05
C GLU A 385 -4.46 18.53 -16.99
N GLY A 386 -5.24 19.48 -16.46
CA GLY A 386 -6.29 19.22 -15.49
C GLY A 386 -5.90 19.53 -14.03
N PHE A 387 -6.69 19.00 -13.10
CA PHE A 387 -6.61 19.29 -11.66
C PHE A 387 -7.40 18.26 -10.82
N ALA A 388 -7.05 18.18 -9.54
CA ALA A 388 -7.89 17.60 -8.49
C ALA A 388 -8.65 18.71 -7.76
N LYS A 389 -9.93 18.49 -7.46
CA LYS A 389 -10.83 19.42 -6.76
C LYS A 389 -11.56 18.68 -5.64
N VAL A 390 -11.62 19.27 -4.46
CA VAL A 390 -12.37 18.75 -3.30
C VAL A 390 -13.40 19.77 -2.84
N LEU A 391 -14.55 19.27 -2.42
CA LEU A 391 -15.64 20.02 -1.81
C LEU A 391 -15.81 19.52 -0.38
N SER A 392 -15.83 20.45 0.58
CA SER A 392 -15.96 20.13 2.00
C SER A 392 -17.02 20.98 2.67
N ASP A 393 -17.58 20.46 3.75
CA ASP A 393 -18.43 21.20 4.65
C ASP A 393 -17.60 22.30 5.37
N PRO A 394 -17.99 23.59 5.32
CA PRO A 394 -17.19 24.67 5.90
C PRO A 394 -17.00 24.60 7.41
N GLU A 395 -17.93 24.00 8.15
CA GLU A 395 -17.93 23.98 9.62
C GLU A 395 -17.16 22.77 10.16
N SER A 396 -17.49 21.56 9.70
CA SER A 396 -16.91 20.31 10.14
C SER A 396 -15.63 19.92 9.38
N GLY A 397 -15.39 20.50 8.21
CA GLY A 397 -14.30 20.11 7.33
C GLY A 397 -14.47 18.73 6.68
N ARG A 398 -15.65 18.11 6.79
CA ARG A 398 -15.95 16.81 6.17
C ARG A 398 -15.88 16.90 4.65
N LEU A 399 -15.24 15.93 4.00
CA LEU A 399 -15.25 15.80 2.55
C LEU A 399 -16.66 15.43 2.08
N LEU A 400 -17.24 16.27 1.21
CA LEU A 400 -18.56 16.08 0.62
C LEU A 400 -18.48 15.54 -0.81
N GLY A 401 -17.39 15.84 -1.52
CA GLY A 401 -17.16 15.32 -2.85
C GLY A 401 -15.76 15.63 -3.37
N ALA A 402 -15.33 14.86 -4.36
CA ALA A 402 -14.07 15.08 -5.06
C ALA A 402 -14.27 14.89 -6.57
N HIS A 403 -13.59 15.72 -7.35
CA HIS A 403 -13.70 15.80 -8.81
C HIS A 403 -12.30 15.95 -9.38
N ILE A 404 -11.92 15.05 -10.27
CA ILE A 404 -10.57 14.96 -10.82
C ILE A 404 -10.68 14.91 -12.34
N ILE A 405 -9.92 15.77 -13.01
CA ILE A 405 -9.64 15.65 -14.45
C ILE A 405 -8.13 15.64 -14.64
N GLY A 406 -7.57 14.63 -15.30
CA GLY A 406 -6.13 14.51 -15.48
C GLY A 406 -5.66 13.07 -15.62
N PRO A 407 -4.34 12.82 -15.56
CA PRO A 407 -3.80 11.47 -15.71
C PRO A 407 -4.30 10.56 -14.58
N ARG A 408 -4.75 9.34 -14.94
CA ARG A 408 -5.18 8.30 -14.00
C ARG A 408 -6.27 8.75 -13.01
N ALA A 409 -7.10 9.73 -13.37
CA ALA A 409 -8.19 10.22 -12.51
C ALA A 409 -9.11 9.09 -12.03
N THR A 410 -9.33 8.07 -12.85
CA THR A 410 -10.18 6.92 -12.52
C THR A 410 -9.57 5.98 -11.49
N ASP A 411 -8.24 5.98 -11.32
CA ASP A 411 -7.57 5.27 -10.22
C ASP A 411 -7.54 6.12 -8.94
N LEU A 412 -7.27 7.43 -9.09
CA LEU A 412 -7.14 8.37 -7.96
C LEU A 412 -8.45 8.54 -7.18
N ILE A 413 -9.60 8.42 -7.84
CA ILE A 413 -10.91 8.64 -7.21
C ILE A 413 -11.22 7.60 -6.13
N ALA A 414 -10.55 6.44 -6.11
CA ALA A 414 -10.79 5.38 -5.12
C ALA A 414 -10.53 5.86 -3.68
N GLU A 415 -9.48 6.67 -3.47
CA GLU A 415 -9.18 7.25 -2.17
C GLU A 415 -10.28 8.23 -1.74
N ALA A 416 -10.72 9.08 -2.65
CA ALA A 416 -11.81 10.02 -2.38
C ALA A 416 -13.15 9.31 -2.12
N ALA A 417 -13.43 8.20 -2.80
CA ALA A 417 -14.63 7.41 -2.57
C ALA A 417 -14.62 6.81 -1.15
N LEU A 418 -13.48 6.27 -0.71
CA LEU A 418 -13.29 5.81 0.66
C LEU A 418 -13.49 6.96 1.67
N ALA A 419 -12.93 8.13 1.40
CA ALA A 419 -13.03 9.30 2.27
C ALA A 419 -14.48 9.81 2.38
N VAL A 420 -15.20 9.91 1.26
CA VAL A 420 -16.62 10.32 1.23
C VAL A 420 -17.50 9.30 1.95
N GLN A 421 -17.30 8.01 1.71
CA GLN A 421 -18.07 6.93 2.34
C GLN A 421 -17.92 6.94 3.87
N ASN A 422 -16.71 7.20 4.37
CA ASN A 422 -16.42 7.18 5.81
C ASN A 422 -16.55 8.57 6.46
N GLY A 423 -16.95 9.60 5.71
CA GLY A 423 -17.09 10.96 6.22
C GLY A 423 -15.80 11.55 6.77
N LEU A 424 -14.66 11.26 6.13
CA LEU A 424 -13.36 11.79 6.54
C LEU A 424 -13.28 13.30 6.33
N THR A 425 -12.49 13.99 7.15
CA THR A 425 -12.24 15.43 7.03
C THR A 425 -11.06 15.74 6.15
N LEU A 426 -10.97 16.98 5.65
CA LEU A 426 -9.80 17.47 4.92
C LEU A 426 -8.50 17.36 5.73
N GLU A 427 -8.58 17.45 7.06
CA GLU A 427 -7.43 17.27 7.95
C GLU A 427 -6.97 15.81 7.98
N GLN A 428 -7.89 14.84 7.97
CA GLN A 428 -7.52 13.42 7.92
C GLN A 428 -6.88 13.04 6.56
N ILE A 429 -7.28 13.70 5.47
CA ILE A 429 -6.62 13.56 4.17
C ILE A 429 -5.22 14.19 4.20
N ASP A 430 -5.06 15.37 4.80
CA ASP A 430 -3.75 16.03 5.03
C ASP A 430 -2.80 15.17 5.89
N LEU A 431 -3.30 14.57 6.98
CA LEU A 431 -2.52 13.70 7.86
C LEU A 431 -2.05 12.41 7.20
N THR A 432 -2.66 12.02 6.07
CA THR A 432 -2.25 10.83 5.32
C THR A 432 -0.95 11.13 4.57
N ILE A 433 0.10 10.38 4.87
CA ILE A 433 1.39 10.50 4.17
C ILE A 433 1.23 9.91 2.77
N HIS A 434 0.96 10.76 1.79
CA HIS A 434 0.94 10.40 0.38
C HIS A 434 2.37 10.19 -0.13
N ALA A 435 2.61 9.11 -0.87
CA ALA A 435 3.95 8.80 -1.40
C ALA A 435 4.41 9.90 -2.38
N HIS A 436 5.71 10.22 -2.38
CA HIS A 436 6.30 11.23 -3.26
C HIS A 436 7.40 10.65 -4.16
N PRO A 437 7.45 10.98 -5.48
CA PRO A 437 6.46 11.73 -6.23
C PRO A 437 5.34 10.82 -6.77
N THR A 438 4.07 11.12 -6.48
CA THR A 438 2.91 10.40 -7.02
C THR A 438 1.74 11.33 -7.38
N LEU A 439 0.78 10.85 -8.18
CA LEU A 439 -0.42 11.60 -8.53
C LEU A 439 -1.40 11.80 -7.34
N PRO A 440 -1.59 10.82 -6.42
CA PRO A 440 -2.40 10.99 -5.21
C PRO A 440 -2.06 12.23 -4.36
N GLU A 441 -0.81 12.70 -4.35
CA GLU A 441 -0.43 13.96 -3.69
C GLU A 441 -1.31 15.15 -4.11
N SER A 442 -1.88 15.11 -5.32
CA SER A 442 -2.79 16.15 -5.82
C SER A 442 -4.10 16.24 -5.03
N LEU A 443 -4.59 15.13 -4.47
CA LEU A 443 -5.79 15.11 -3.63
C LEU A 443 -5.50 15.71 -2.25
N MET A 444 -4.36 15.34 -1.65
CA MET A 444 -3.83 15.96 -0.43
C MET A 444 -3.65 17.48 -0.59
N GLU A 445 -3.00 17.92 -1.68
CA GLU A 445 -2.79 19.34 -1.94
C GLU A 445 -4.11 20.07 -2.24
N ALA A 446 -5.10 19.42 -2.85
CA ALA A 446 -6.43 20.00 -3.00
C ALA A 446 -7.12 20.18 -1.62
N ALA A 447 -6.96 19.22 -0.70
CA ALA A 447 -7.45 19.33 0.68
C ALA A 447 -6.76 20.46 1.46
N LEU A 448 -5.44 20.60 1.31
CA LEU A 448 -4.68 21.72 1.87
C LEU A 448 -5.08 23.05 1.23
N ALA A 449 -5.33 23.09 -0.08
CA ALA A 449 -5.77 24.28 -0.80
C ALA A 449 -7.14 24.76 -0.31
N ALA A 450 -8.08 23.84 -0.04
CA ALA A 450 -9.34 24.18 0.60
C ALA A 450 -9.12 24.83 1.97
N GLN A 451 -8.04 24.50 2.68
CA GLN A 451 -7.68 25.09 3.97
C GLN A 451 -6.80 26.35 3.86
N GLY A 452 -6.39 26.76 2.66
CA GLY A 452 -5.44 27.87 2.47
C GLY A 452 -4.02 27.53 2.93
N ARG A 453 -3.67 26.24 2.94
CA ARG A 453 -2.40 25.69 3.44
C ARG A 453 -1.64 24.86 2.39
N ALA A 454 -2.01 24.93 1.11
CA ALA A 454 -1.30 24.22 0.04
C ALA A 454 0.18 24.60 -0.01
N ILE A 455 1.05 23.64 -0.27
CA ILE A 455 2.51 23.85 -0.24
C ILE A 455 3.03 24.13 -1.65
N HIS A 456 2.58 23.35 -2.63
CA HIS A 456 3.09 23.41 -3.99
C HIS A 456 2.33 24.39 -4.91
N ILE A 457 1.39 25.17 -4.37
CA ILE A 457 0.76 26.32 -5.03
C ILE A 457 0.62 27.49 -4.07
N ALA A 458 0.58 28.71 -4.62
CA ALA A 458 0.31 29.89 -3.81
C ALA A 458 -1.13 29.85 -3.27
N ASN A 459 -1.27 29.88 -1.95
CA ASN A 459 -2.57 30.06 -1.31
C ASN A 459 -3.09 31.46 -1.61
N ARG A 460 -4.32 31.56 -2.11
CA ARG A 460 -4.99 32.85 -2.25
C ARG A 460 -5.22 33.39 -0.84
N LYS A 461 -4.60 34.52 -0.50
CA LYS A 461 -4.86 35.22 0.77
C LYS A 461 -6.34 35.58 0.83
N SER A 462 -7.09 34.96 1.74
CA SER A 462 -8.27 35.64 2.30
C SER A 462 -7.76 36.93 2.92
N GLY A 463 -8.27 38.08 2.48
CA GLY A 463 -7.71 39.38 2.82
C GLY A 463 -7.62 39.64 4.32
N SER A 464 -6.39 39.63 4.86
CA SER A 464 -6.01 40.34 6.09
C SER A 464 -4.49 40.59 6.08
N SER A 465 -4.10 41.87 6.21
CA SER A 465 -2.73 42.40 6.09
C SER A 465 -1.76 41.91 7.18
N PRO A 466 -0.46 41.71 6.89
CA PRO A 466 0.54 41.38 7.92
C PRO A 466 1.32 42.61 8.42
N PRO A 467 1.81 42.62 9.66
CA PRO A 467 2.93 43.47 10.06
C PRO A 467 4.27 42.76 9.83
N SER A 468 5.28 43.59 9.59
CA SER A 468 6.60 43.30 9.06
C SER A 468 7.68 43.04 10.12
N GLY A 469 8.70 42.24 9.74
CA GLY A 469 10.11 42.62 9.90
C GLY A 469 10.99 41.71 10.78
N GLY A 470 12.19 41.39 10.26
CA GLY A 470 13.34 40.94 11.07
C GLY A 470 14.36 40.07 10.33
N SER A 471 15.46 40.67 9.87
CA SER A 471 16.59 40.05 9.14
C SER A 471 17.59 39.29 10.04
N ALA A 472 18.36 38.35 9.47
CA ALA A 472 19.60 37.84 10.07
C ALA A 472 20.75 37.71 9.04
N ALA A 473 21.96 38.04 9.49
CA ALA A 473 23.21 38.12 8.75
C ALA A 473 24.15 36.91 9.03
N THR A 474 25.27 36.87 8.30
CA THR A 474 26.12 35.72 7.92
C THR A 474 27.42 35.49 8.71
N SER A 475 27.96 34.25 8.58
CA SER A 475 29.40 33.82 8.46
C SER A 475 30.18 33.39 9.74
N PRO A 476 31.40 32.75 9.65
CA PRO A 476 31.85 31.53 8.91
C PRO A 476 32.85 30.59 9.69
N ARG A 477 33.24 29.44 9.05
CA ARG A 477 34.51 28.62 9.03
C ARG A 477 35.46 28.59 10.26
N GLY A 478 36.16 27.53 10.68
CA GLY A 478 36.62 26.23 10.14
C GLY A 478 37.79 25.70 11.02
N GLY A 479 38.32 24.48 10.81
CA GLY A 479 39.57 24.00 11.45
C GLY A 479 39.76 22.48 11.53
N GLU A 480 40.91 21.98 11.07
CA GLU A 480 41.27 20.57 10.82
C GLU A 480 42.41 20.05 11.74
N MET A 481 42.48 18.71 11.84
CA MET A 481 43.67 17.82 11.93
C MET A 481 44.27 17.30 13.27
N ASN A 482 44.26 15.95 13.34
CA ASN A 482 45.35 14.97 13.58
C ASN A 482 45.76 14.43 14.98
N ASN A 483 45.40 13.14 15.16
CA ASN A 483 46.16 11.96 15.63
C ASN A 483 47.63 12.11 16.08
N GLN A 484 47.98 11.45 17.20
CA GLN A 484 48.69 10.15 17.26
C GLN A 484 49.02 9.80 18.73
N GLU A 485 48.95 8.52 19.12
CA GLU A 485 50.06 7.80 19.79
C GLU A 485 49.73 6.33 20.12
N LYS A 486 50.71 5.46 19.88
CA LYS A 486 50.82 4.03 20.22
C LYS A 486 52.07 3.87 21.09
N GLN A 487 52.07 2.96 22.08
CA GLN A 487 53.16 1.99 22.36
C GLN A 487 52.79 1.03 23.52
N MET A 488 52.69 -0.28 23.23
CA MET A 488 53.49 -1.43 23.73
C MET A 488 53.34 -1.76 25.23
N ALA A 489 52.59 -2.80 25.65
CA ALA A 489 52.78 -4.26 25.55
C ALA A 489 53.70 -4.87 26.63
N ALA A 490 53.11 -5.59 27.58
CA ALA A 490 53.72 -6.64 28.39
C ALA A 490 52.70 -7.78 28.56
N THR A 491 53.15 -9.02 28.41
CA THR A 491 52.33 -10.24 28.27
C THR A 491 52.01 -10.87 29.62
N VAL A 492 50.73 -11.06 29.93
CA VAL A 492 50.24 -11.96 30.99
C VAL A 492 49.27 -12.97 30.35
N LYS A 493 49.34 -14.22 30.80
CA LYS A 493 48.61 -15.37 30.24
C LYS A 493 47.08 -15.16 30.26
N PRO A 494 46.35 -15.61 29.23
CA PRO A 494 44.90 -15.45 29.15
C PRO A 494 44.21 -16.26 30.27
N SER A 495 43.42 -15.57 31.09
CA SER A 495 42.41 -16.21 31.93
C SER A 495 41.18 -16.55 31.08
N SER A 496 40.71 -17.78 31.22
CA SER A 496 39.55 -18.38 30.57
C SER A 496 38.30 -17.49 30.62
N PRO A 497 37.37 -17.62 29.65
CA PRO A 497 36.10 -16.90 29.68
C PRO A 497 35.37 -17.14 31.00
N PRO A 498 34.62 -16.15 31.52
CA PRO A 498 33.88 -16.30 32.76
C PRO A 498 32.95 -17.53 32.66
N PRO A 499 32.85 -18.36 33.71
CA PRO A 499 31.87 -19.43 33.73
C PRO A 499 30.47 -18.82 33.64
N ILE A 500 29.72 -19.23 32.61
CA ILE A 500 28.32 -18.84 32.43
C ILE A 500 27.54 -19.51 33.57
N PRO A 501 26.99 -18.76 34.55
CA PRO A 501 26.28 -19.36 35.67
C PRO A 501 24.96 -19.99 35.21
N ASP A 502 24.56 -21.07 35.86
CA ASP A 502 23.14 -21.47 35.89
C ASP A 502 22.32 -20.27 36.40
N ALA A 503 21.22 -19.92 35.69
CA ALA A 503 20.24 -18.87 36.00
C ALA A 503 20.69 -17.75 36.98
N ILE A 504 21.02 -16.57 36.46
CA ILE A 504 21.53 -15.45 37.25
C ILE A 504 20.49 -14.99 38.28
N ASN A 505 20.79 -15.20 39.56
CA ASN A 505 19.92 -14.82 40.66
C ASN A 505 20.12 -13.33 41.01
N PRO A 506 19.05 -12.53 41.21
CA PRO A 506 19.10 -11.18 41.79
C PRO A 506 20.03 -11.00 43.01
N LYS A 507 20.14 -12.03 43.86
CA LYS A 507 21.05 -12.03 45.03
C LYS A 507 22.54 -12.01 44.64
N ALA A 508 22.88 -12.49 43.45
CA ALA A 508 24.24 -12.55 42.89
C ALA A 508 24.65 -11.27 42.14
N LEU A 509 23.87 -10.18 42.22
CA LEU A 509 24.19 -8.87 41.62
C LEU A 509 24.58 -7.80 42.66
N LYS A 510 24.67 -8.17 43.94
CA LYS A 510 25.23 -7.30 44.98
C LYS A 510 26.73 -7.15 44.77
N LEU A 511 27.29 -5.96 44.96
CA LEU A 511 28.75 -5.79 44.94
C LEU A 511 29.34 -6.49 46.16
N SER A 512 29.90 -7.69 45.97
CA SER A 512 30.45 -8.50 47.05
C SER A 512 31.65 -9.31 46.55
N LYS A 513 32.44 -9.84 47.49
CA LYS A 513 33.56 -10.70 47.13
C LYS A 513 33.11 -12.04 46.55
N ASP A 514 31.93 -12.54 46.95
CA ASP A 514 31.42 -13.85 46.56
C ASP A 514 31.07 -13.97 45.07
N ASN A 515 30.74 -12.85 44.42
CA ASN A 515 30.40 -12.77 43.01
C ASN A 515 31.38 -11.92 42.20
N ARG A 516 32.57 -11.65 42.75
CA ARG A 516 33.60 -10.79 42.15
C ARG A 516 33.91 -11.18 40.72
N ASP A 517 34.24 -12.45 40.47
CA ASP A 517 34.68 -12.91 39.14
C ASP A 517 33.59 -12.74 38.08
N PHE A 518 32.33 -12.90 38.46
CA PHE A 518 31.19 -12.66 37.59
C PHE A 518 31.05 -11.17 37.23
N LEU A 519 31.15 -10.27 38.22
CA LEU A 519 31.12 -8.82 38.01
C LEU A 519 32.28 -8.34 37.12
N LEU A 520 33.49 -8.83 37.38
CA LEU A 520 34.68 -8.55 36.58
C LEU A 520 34.55 -9.10 35.15
N GLY A 521 33.92 -10.26 34.99
CA GLY A 521 33.58 -10.83 33.68
C GLY A 521 32.65 -9.93 32.86
N MET A 522 31.61 -9.37 33.47
CA MET A 522 30.71 -8.42 32.78
C MET A 522 31.44 -7.14 32.36
N HIS A 523 32.28 -6.59 33.23
CA HIS A 523 33.13 -5.44 32.90
C HIS A 523 34.04 -5.73 31.70
N ARG A 524 34.76 -6.86 31.73
CA ARG A 524 35.62 -7.30 30.62
C ARG A 524 34.84 -7.47 29.32
N GLN A 525 33.62 -7.99 29.38
CA GLN A 525 32.78 -8.17 28.20
C GLN A 525 32.31 -6.84 27.60
N MET A 526 31.90 -5.86 28.43
CA MET A 526 31.60 -4.51 27.94
C MET A 526 32.82 -3.85 27.31
N GLN A 527 34.00 -3.97 27.92
CA GLN A 527 35.26 -3.47 27.36
C GLN A 527 35.60 -4.13 26.03
N LEU A 528 35.42 -5.44 25.91
CA LEU A 528 35.62 -6.18 24.66
C LEU A 528 34.70 -5.67 23.55
N ILE A 529 33.41 -5.49 23.82
CA ILE A 529 32.43 -5.00 22.85
C ILE A 529 32.78 -3.58 22.40
N ARG A 530 33.00 -2.65 23.35
CA ARG A 530 33.40 -1.27 23.06
C ARG A 530 34.62 -1.26 22.14
N ARG A 531 35.67 -2.01 22.50
CA ARG A 531 36.91 -1.99 21.74
C ARG A 531 36.80 -2.69 20.39
N PHE A 532 36.04 -3.77 20.31
CA PHE A 532 35.73 -4.45 19.06
C PHE A 532 35.09 -3.47 18.07
N GLU A 533 34.07 -2.74 18.51
CA GLU A 533 33.32 -1.81 17.66
C GLU A 533 34.10 -0.54 17.29
N GLU A 534 34.93 -0.01 18.19
CA GLU A 534 35.89 1.05 17.85
C GLU A 534 36.80 0.62 16.71
N ARG A 535 37.30 -0.63 16.76
CA ARG A 535 38.14 -1.17 15.70
C ARG A 535 37.34 -1.49 14.44
N ALA A 536 36.10 -1.97 14.55
CA ALA A 536 35.20 -2.14 13.42
C ALA A 536 34.98 -0.81 12.69
N GLN A 537 34.77 0.29 13.43
CA GLN A 537 34.69 1.64 12.86
C GLN A 537 35.96 1.99 12.07
N GLU A 538 37.14 1.74 12.64
CA GLU A 538 38.41 1.97 11.94
C GLU A 538 38.56 1.12 10.67
N GLN A 539 38.15 -0.16 10.70
CA GLN A 539 38.24 -1.04 9.53
C GLN A 539 37.23 -0.67 8.45
N TYR A 540 36.05 -0.17 8.84
CA TYR A 540 35.07 0.41 7.93
C TYR A 540 35.67 1.59 7.14
N THR A 541 36.35 2.51 7.82
CA THR A 541 37.04 3.64 7.18
C THR A 541 38.17 3.19 6.24
N LYS A 542 38.73 1.99 6.46
CA LYS A 542 39.70 1.36 5.55
C LYS A 542 39.04 0.55 4.41
N ALA A 543 37.73 0.66 4.25
CA ALA A 543 36.94 -0.07 3.25
C ALA A 543 37.03 -1.60 3.36
N LYS A 544 37.33 -2.14 4.55
CA LYS A 544 37.32 -3.59 4.79
C LYS A 544 35.94 -4.15 5.11
N ILE A 545 35.01 -3.30 5.52
CA ILE A 545 33.64 -3.69 5.87
C ILE A 545 32.71 -3.11 4.81
N GLY A 546 31.98 -3.98 4.11
CA GLY A 546 31.00 -3.59 3.09
C GLY A 546 29.66 -3.15 3.70
N GLY A 547 28.91 -2.35 2.96
CA GLY A 547 27.56 -1.90 3.35
C GLY A 547 27.54 -0.84 4.44
N TYR A 548 26.55 -0.88 5.32
CA TYR A 548 26.43 0.01 6.48
C TYR A 548 26.88 -0.70 7.76
N CYS A 549 27.72 -0.05 8.55
CA CYS A 549 28.17 -0.56 9.84
C CYS A 549 27.48 0.18 11.00
N HIS A 550 26.85 -0.58 11.90
CA HIS A 550 26.06 -0.06 13.02
C HIS A 550 26.67 -0.51 14.35
N LEU A 551 27.00 0.44 15.23
CA LEU A 551 27.78 0.20 16.45
C LEU A 551 26.95 0.43 17.71
N ASN A 552 26.97 -0.49 18.67
CA ASN A 552 26.43 -0.38 20.03
C ASN A 552 27.24 0.52 20.99
N ILE A 553 28.27 1.26 20.52
CA ILE A 553 29.08 2.14 21.38
C ILE A 553 28.20 3.09 22.21
N GLY A 554 28.28 2.96 23.54
CA GLY A 554 27.47 3.70 24.53
C GLY A 554 26.25 2.94 25.06
N GLU A 555 25.92 1.80 24.44
CA GLU A 555 24.78 0.94 24.80
C GLU A 555 25.21 -0.36 25.51
N GLU A 556 26.49 -0.49 25.91
CA GLU A 556 27.09 -1.77 26.36
C GLU A 556 26.37 -2.41 27.55
N ALA A 557 25.86 -1.59 28.47
CA ALA A 557 25.07 -2.08 29.61
C ALA A 557 23.78 -2.78 29.15
N THR A 558 23.09 -2.26 28.13
CA THR A 558 21.89 -2.89 27.54
C THR A 558 22.23 -4.19 26.82
N VAL A 559 23.38 -4.23 26.14
CA VAL A 559 23.86 -5.40 25.41
C VAL A 559 24.23 -6.53 26.38
N VAL A 560 25.16 -6.28 27.30
CA VAL A 560 25.67 -7.30 28.23
C VAL A 560 24.62 -7.67 29.26
N GLY A 561 23.98 -6.69 29.90
CA GLY A 561 22.94 -6.94 30.91
C GLY A 561 21.69 -7.58 30.34
N GLY A 562 21.32 -7.26 29.09
CA GLY A 562 20.19 -7.88 28.40
C GLY A 562 20.45 -9.33 28.03
N VAL A 563 21.60 -9.62 27.41
CA VAL A 563 21.92 -10.98 26.91
C VAL A 563 22.30 -11.94 28.03
N LEU A 564 23.04 -11.50 29.05
CA LEU A 564 23.42 -12.37 30.17
C LEU A 564 22.24 -12.73 31.08
N ALA A 565 21.10 -12.04 30.98
CA ALA A 565 19.85 -12.40 31.67
C ALA A 565 19.22 -13.69 31.15
N LEU A 566 19.69 -14.19 30.01
CA LEU A 566 19.10 -15.31 29.30
C LEU A 566 19.80 -16.64 29.61
N LYS A 567 19.05 -17.73 29.53
CA LYS A 567 19.59 -19.09 29.51
C LYS A 567 20.13 -19.40 28.11
N LYS A 568 21.05 -20.37 28.02
CA LYS A 568 21.67 -20.79 26.74
C LYS A 568 20.69 -21.35 25.71
N ASN A 569 19.52 -21.80 26.16
CA ASN A 569 18.42 -22.28 25.33
C ASN A 569 17.39 -21.20 24.99
N ASP A 570 17.50 -19.97 25.47
CA ASP A 570 16.58 -18.92 25.02
C ASP A 570 16.92 -18.46 23.60
N TYR A 571 15.92 -18.04 22.85
CA TYR A 571 16.11 -17.48 21.51
C TYR A 571 16.37 -15.98 21.60
N ILE A 572 17.29 -15.48 20.77
CA ILE A 572 17.59 -14.06 20.64
C ILE A 572 17.30 -13.62 19.20
N PHE A 573 16.49 -12.58 19.05
CA PHE A 573 16.28 -11.86 17.79
C PHE A 573 16.73 -10.41 18.00
N THR A 574 17.57 -9.87 17.12
CA THR A 574 18.08 -8.51 17.27
C THR A 574 17.80 -7.65 16.04
N SER A 575 17.95 -6.33 16.17
CA SER A 575 18.01 -5.43 15.02
C SER A 575 19.37 -5.55 14.31
N TYR A 576 19.56 -4.76 13.25
CA TYR A 576 20.81 -4.59 12.49
C TYR A 576 22.01 -4.04 13.28
N ARG A 577 21.88 -3.80 14.60
CA ARG A 577 22.95 -3.33 15.50
C ARG A 577 23.27 -4.44 16.52
N GLU A 578 24.00 -5.45 16.07
CA GLU A 578 24.03 -6.75 16.73
C GLU A 578 25.42 -7.27 17.14
N HIS A 579 26.51 -6.59 16.80
CA HIS A 579 27.87 -7.14 16.99
C HIS A 579 28.13 -7.42 18.46
N GLY A 580 27.79 -6.45 19.32
CA GLY A 580 27.89 -6.62 20.76
C GLY A 580 26.99 -7.74 21.29
N HIS A 581 25.78 -7.88 20.75
CA HIS A 581 24.82 -8.91 21.17
C HIS A 581 25.29 -10.32 20.80
N ALA A 582 25.86 -10.49 19.60
CA ALA A 582 26.48 -11.73 19.14
C ALA A 582 27.65 -12.14 20.05
N ILE A 583 28.56 -11.21 20.33
CA ILE A 583 29.70 -11.42 21.25
C ILE A 583 29.20 -11.72 22.67
N ALA A 584 28.18 -10.99 23.14
CA ALA A 584 27.59 -11.19 24.46
C ALA A 584 26.97 -12.58 24.61
N ARG A 585 26.35 -13.09 23.55
CA ARG A 585 25.76 -14.44 23.50
C ARG A 585 26.83 -15.55 23.47
N GLY A 586 28.05 -15.21 23.09
CA GLY A 586 29.19 -16.13 23.05
C GLY A 586 29.59 -16.58 21.65
N ILE A 587 29.16 -15.88 20.60
CA ILE A 587 29.76 -16.02 19.28
C ILE A 587 31.20 -15.51 19.35
N ASP A 588 32.14 -16.27 18.76
CA ASP A 588 33.55 -15.90 18.76
C ASP A 588 33.76 -14.55 18.05
N PRO A 589 34.37 -13.53 18.70
CA PRO A 589 34.68 -12.26 18.07
C PRO A 589 35.45 -12.39 16.75
N LYS A 590 36.24 -13.45 16.57
CA LYS A 590 36.92 -13.78 15.30
C LYS A 590 35.91 -13.99 14.17
N ALA A 591 34.88 -14.80 14.41
CA ALA A 591 33.81 -15.05 13.44
C ALA A 591 32.97 -13.79 13.21
N VAL A 592 32.71 -13.00 14.25
CA VAL A 592 31.98 -11.71 14.12
C VAL A 592 32.75 -10.74 13.20
N MET A 593 34.06 -10.53 13.42
CA MET A 593 34.86 -9.63 12.57
C MET A 593 35.04 -10.19 11.16
N ALA A 594 35.21 -11.50 11.00
CA ALA A 594 35.26 -12.15 9.70
C ALA A 594 33.95 -11.93 8.91
N GLU A 595 32.79 -11.99 9.57
CA GLU A 595 31.50 -11.66 8.95
C GLU A 595 31.45 -10.20 8.49
N LEU A 596 31.92 -9.26 9.33
CA LEU A 596 32.01 -7.85 8.95
C LEU A 596 32.89 -7.62 7.72
N PHE A 597 33.95 -8.41 7.57
CA PHE A 597 34.87 -8.35 6.42
C PHE A 597 34.35 -9.09 5.19
N GLY A 598 33.19 -9.75 5.28
CA GLY A 598 32.64 -10.55 4.19
C GLY A 598 33.42 -11.85 3.94
N LYS A 599 34.00 -12.46 4.98
CA LYS A 599 34.86 -13.66 4.88
C LYS A 599 34.08 -14.95 5.15
N GLU A 600 34.53 -16.05 4.54
CA GLU A 600 33.88 -17.37 4.63
C GLU A 600 33.84 -17.94 6.06
N THR A 601 34.77 -17.53 6.93
CA THR A 601 34.83 -17.91 8.35
C THR A 601 33.90 -17.07 9.23
N GLY A 602 33.12 -16.17 8.63
CA GLY A 602 32.08 -15.39 9.29
C GLY A 602 30.92 -16.25 9.80
N THR A 603 30.12 -15.69 10.72
CA THR A 603 28.96 -16.38 11.33
C THR A 603 27.92 -16.83 10.31
N SER A 604 27.74 -16.02 9.27
CA SER A 604 26.87 -16.25 8.12
C SER A 604 27.71 -16.43 6.85
N HIS A 605 28.98 -16.85 7.03
CA HIS A 605 29.96 -17.09 5.98
C HIS A 605 30.22 -15.87 5.07
N GLY A 606 30.19 -14.66 5.65
CA GLY A 606 30.48 -13.42 4.95
C GLY A 606 29.33 -12.85 4.11
N ARG A 607 28.16 -13.51 4.12
CA ARG A 607 27.00 -13.16 3.28
C ARG A 607 26.03 -12.21 3.97
N GLY A 608 26.06 -12.16 5.30
CA GLY A 608 25.18 -11.31 6.10
C GLY A 608 25.77 -9.93 6.43
N GLY A 609 27.10 -9.85 6.51
CA GLY A 609 27.80 -8.61 6.80
C GLY A 609 27.42 -8.04 8.18
N SER A 610 27.39 -6.71 8.27
CA SER A 610 27.20 -5.99 9.54
C SER A 610 25.80 -6.07 10.15
N MET A 611 24.81 -6.53 9.39
CA MET A 611 23.38 -6.43 9.75
C MET A 611 22.64 -7.78 9.81
N HIS A 612 23.33 -8.89 9.52
CA HIS A 612 22.74 -10.24 9.51
C HIS A 612 23.69 -11.33 10.05
N MET A 613 23.94 -11.35 11.36
CA MET A 613 24.73 -12.40 12.03
C MET A 613 23.82 -13.49 12.61
N PHE A 614 24.06 -14.75 12.28
CA PHE A 614 23.21 -15.87 12.70
C PHE A 614 24.03 -17.02 13.30
N ASP A 615 23.59 -17.59 14.43
CA ASP A 615 24.12 -18.86 14.96
C ASP A 615 23.00 -19.67 15.63
N SER A 616 22.50 -20.67 14.91
CA SER A 616 21.43 -21.56 15.38
C SER A 616 21.81 -22.37 16.61
N ARG A 617 23.09 -22.71 16.81
CA ARG A 617 23.56 -23.52 17.96
C ARG A 617 23.46 -22.72 19.25
N LEU A 618 23.74 -21.43 19.14
CA LEU A 618 23.57 -20.47 20.24
C LEU A 618 22.15 -19.88 20.29
N ARG A 619 21.23 -20.31 19.42
CA ARG A 619 19.88 -19.74 19.26
C ARG A 619 19.89 -18.22 19.08
N PHE A 620 20.93 -17.73 18.41
CA PHE A 620 21.04 -16.35 17.97
C PHE A 620 20.45 -16.28 16.56
N MET A 621 19.20 -15.84 16.47
CA MET A 621 18.35 -15.99 15.28
C MET A 621 18.50 -14.85 14.27
N GLY A 622 19.58 -14.08 14.34
CA GLY A 622 19.82 -13.00 13.41
C GLY A 622 19.63 -11.61 13.99
N GLY A 623 20.46 -10.71 13.52
CA GLY A 623 20.11 -9.32 13.27
C GLY A 623 19.43 -9.17 11.94
N TYR A 624 18.59 -8.14 11.86
CA TYR A 624 17.74 -7.90 10.72
C TYR A 624 17.90 -6.46 10.27
N GLY A 625 18.34 -6.28 9.01
CA GLY A 625 18.50 -5.00 8.31
C GLY A 625 17.25 -4.13 8.26
N ILE A 626 16.07 -4.76 8.24
CA ILE A 626 14.79 -4.06 8.18
C ILE A 626 14.32 -3.67 9.58
N VAL A 627 14.12 -2.37 9.81
CA VAL A 627 13.60 -1.84 11.08
C VAL A 627 12.30 -2.53 11.45
N GLY A 628 12.31 -3.27 12.56
CA GLY A 628 11.15 -4.01 13.08
C GLY A 628 10.73 -5.24 12.26
N GLY A 629 11.48 -5.61 11.21
CA GLY A 629 11.17 -6.78 10.37
C GLY A 629 11.29 -8.12 11.11
N HIS A 630 12.02 -8.16 12.23
CA HIS A 630 12.20 -9.34 13.06
C HIS A 630 11.13 -9.52 14.13
N LEU A 631 10.29 -8.51 14.40
CA LEU A 631 9.27 -8.60 15.44
C LEU A 631 8.29 -9.76 15.15
N PRO A 632 7.72 -9.92 13.94
CA PRO A 632 6.85 -11.05 13.65
C PRO A 632 7.57 -12.40 13.70
N LEU A 633 8.87 -12.43 13.38
CA LEU A 633 9.69 -13.64 13.45
C LEU A 633 9.90 -14.10 14.90
N ALA A 634 10.08 -13.15 15.83
CA ALA A 634 10.10 -13.44 17.26
C ALA A 634 8.76 -14.00 17.75
N VAL A 635 7.63 -13.52 17.21
CA VAL A 635 6.31 -14.12 17.49
C VAL A 635 6.26 -15.57 16.99
N GLY A 636 6.75 -15.84 15.78
CA GLY A 636 6.87 -17.19 15.24
C GLY A 636 7.76 -18.09 16.12
N GLY A 637 8.88 -17.57 16.64
CA GLY A 637 9.72 -18.24 17.62
C GLY A 637 8.96 -18.54 18.93
N GLY A 638 8.22 -17.56 19.45
CA GLY A 638 7.43 -17.73 20.67
C GLY A 638 6.32 -18.76 20.49
N TRP A 639 5.70 -18.78 19.31
CA TRP A 639 4.74 -19.80 18.93
C TRP A 639 5.38 -21.17 18.89
N ALA A 640 6.56 -21.32 18.30
CA ALA A 640 7.28 -22.59 18.25
C ALA A 640 7.60 -23.12 19.66
N VAL A 641 8.11 -22.26 20.56
CA VAL A 641 8.38 -22.60 21.97
C VAL A 641 7.11 -23.12 22.65
N ARG A 642 5.99 -22.37 22.51
CA ARG A 642 4.70 -22.75 23.10
C ARG A 642 4.17 -24.06 22.51
N TYR A 643 4.22 -24.19 21.19
CA TYR A 643 3.76 -25.35 20.44
C TYR A 643 4.51 -26.63 20.85
N HIS A 644 5.83 -26.52 21.03
CA HIS A 644 6.68 -27.61 21.53
C HIS A 644 6.65 -27.79 23.05
N LYS A 645 5.82 -27.01 23.78
CA LYS A 645 5.70 -27.04 25.24
C LYS A 645 7.05 -26.86 25.95
N GLN A 646 7.92 -26.06 25.35
CA GLN A 646 9.21 -25.71 25.92
C GLN A 646 9.04 -24.61 26.96
N LYS A 647 10.01 -24.52 27.87
CA LYS A 647 10.10 -23.43 28.86
C LYS A 647 11.19 -22.43 28.47
N ASP A 648 11.44 -22.29 27.18
CA ASP A 648 12.41 -21.35 26.65
C ASP A 648 11.76 -19.96 26.57
N VAL A 649 12.55 -18.90 26.52
CA VAL A 649 12.07 -17.53 26.30
C VAL A 649 12.53 -17.07 24.94
N VAL A 650 11.71 -16.28 24.25
CA VAL A 650 12.12 -15.54 23.06
C VAL A 650 12.39 -14.10 23.44
N PHE A 651 13.64 -13.68 23.31
CA PHE A 651 14.10 -12.35 23.63
C PHE A 651 14.29 -11.55 22.34
N CYS A 652 13.43 -10.55 22.14
CA CYS A 652 13.42 -9.75 20.92
C CYS A 652 13.90 -8.33 21.20
N MET A 653 15.11 -8.00 20.74
CA MET A 653 15.77 -6.72 20.96
C MET A 653 15.59 -5.81 19.75
N PHE A 654 15.15 -4.57 19.95
CA PHE A 654 14.91 -3.60 18.87
C PHE A 654 15.07 -2.16 19.38
N GLY A 655 15.21 -1.20 18.46
CA GLY A 655 15.30 0.23 18.81
C GLY A 655 13.94 0.91 18.92
N ASP A 656 13.88 2.05 19.60
CA ASP A 656 12.69 2.89 19.78
C ASP A 656 11.96 3.21 18.47
N GLY A 657 12.71 3.46 17.39
CA GLY A 657 12.14 3.74 16.06
C GLY A 657 11.30 2.59 15.47
N ALA A 658 11.48 1.35 15.92
CA ALA A 658 10.67 0.21 15.48
C ALA A 658 9.27 0.20 16.13
N THR A 659 8.99 1.09 17.08
CA THR A 659 7.72 1.07 17.84
C THR A 659 6.57 1.85 17.19
N ASN A 660 6.81 2.42 16.00
CA ASN A 660 5.87 3.26 15.27
C ASN A 660 5.39 2.62 13.95
N ILE A 661 5.56 1.30 13.79
CA ILE A 661 5.17 0.57 12.58
C ILE A 661 4.13 -0.51 12.89
N GLY A 662 3.31 -0.88 11.90
CA GLY A 662 2.25 -1.89 12.05
C GLY A 662 2.75 -3.22 12.62
N ALA A 663 3.90 -3.71 12.13
CA ALA A 663 4.50 -4.97 12.57
C ALA A 663 4.77 -5.02 14.09
N PHE A 664 5.05 -3.88 14.73
CA PHE A 664 5.19 -3.79 16.18
C PHE A 664 3.86 -4.04 16.88
N HIS A 665 2.82 -3.32 16.47
CA HIS A 665 1.50 -3.41 17.08
C HIS A 665 0.88 -4.82 16.89
N GLU A 666 1.00 -5.36 15.67
CA GLU A 666 0.57 -6.72 15.34
C GLU A 666 1.31 -7.77 16.19
N SER A 667 2.63 -7.63 16.33
CA SER A 667 3.45 -8.60 17.07
C SER A 667 3.13 -8.61 18.57
N LEU A 668 2.98 -7.44 19.19
CA LEU A 668 2.61 -7.33 20.60
C LEU A 668 1.22 -7.94 20.84
N ASN A 669 0.23 -7.55 20.04
CA ASN A 669 -1.13 -8.08 20.14
C ASN A 669 -1.14 -9.61 19.97
N MET A 670 -0.48 -10.12 18.93
CA MET A 670 -0.44 -11.55 18.63
C MET A 670 0.27 -12.34 19.74
N SER A 671 1.37 -11.82 20.28
CA SER A 671 2.07 -12.46 21.40
C SER A 671 1.19 -12.55 22.66
N LYS A 672 0.36 -11.54 22.92
CA LYS A 672 -0.57 -11.54 24.05
C LYS A 672 -1.73 -12.51 23.84
N VAL A 673 -2.41 -12.43 22.70
CA VAL A 673 -3.55 -13.30 22.36
C VAL A 673 -3.18 -14.78 22.48
N PHE A 674 -1.96 -15.13 22.09
CA PHE A 674 -1.50 -16.50 22.14
C PHE A 674 -0.68 -16.86 23.37
N HIS A 675 -0.53 -15.94 24.34
CA HIS A 675 0.25 -16.13 25.56
C HIS A 675 1.64 -16.71 25.22
N LEU A 676 2.39 -16.00 24.38
CA LEU A 676 3.69 -16.44 23.93
C LEU A 676 4.78 -15.95 24.89
N PRO A 677 5.82 -16.76 25.17
CA PRO A 677 6.89 -16.41 26.10
C PRO A 677 7.91 -15.44 25.46
N VAL A 678 7.43 -14.28 25.01
CA VAL A 678 8.24 -13.25 24.33
C VAL A 678 8.54 -12.09 25.28
N VAL A 679 9.82 -11.77 25.45
CA VAL A 679 10.26 -10.52 26.08
C VAL A 679 10.63 -9.53 24.98
N TRP A 680 9.84 -8.47 24.88
CA TRP A 680 10.07 -7.35 23.98
C TRP A 680 11.02 -6.35 24.64
N PHE A 681 12.27 -6.31 24.20
CA PHE A 681 13.33 -5.49 24.79
C PHE A 681 13.67 -4.31 23.88
N CYS A 682 13.07 -3.15 24.18
CA CYS A 682 13.28 -1.91 23.45
C CYS A 682 14.51 -1.17 23.98
N ILE A 683 15.55 -1.06 23.16
CA ILE A 683 16.74 -0.25 23.39
C ILE A 683 16.42 1.17 22.92
N ASN A 684 15.95 2.01 23.84
CA ASN A 684 15.60 3.38 23.53
C ASN A 684 16.82 4.29 23.74
N ASN A 685 17.54 4.57 22.65
CA ASN A 685 18.66 5.53 22.67
C ASN A 685 18.24 6.97 22.38
N ARG A 686 16.93 7.24 22.51
CA ARG A 686 16.24 8.52 22.31
C ARG A 686 16.08 8.97 20.86
N TYR A 687 16.63 8.22 19.90
CA TYR A 687 16.65 8.63 18.49
C TYR A 687 16.45 7.46 17.50
N GLY A 688 15.32 7.47 16.81
CA GLY A 688 15.05 6.65 15.63
C GLY A 688 15.81 7.20 14.42
N MET A 689 16.98 6.61 14.12
CA MET A 689 17.97 7.14 13.17
C MET A 689 18.45 8.55 13.51
N GLY A 690 17.70 9.60 13.14
CA GLY A 690 17.99 10.99 13.48
C GLY A 690 16.84 11.71 14.17
N THR A 691 15.69 11.05 14.35
CA THR A 691 14.46 11.67 14.86
C THR A 691 14.32 11.38 16.36
N PRO A 692 14.21 12.41 17.23
CA PRO A 692 13.93 12.23 18.65
C PRO A 692 12.63 11.44 18.88
N VAL A 693 12.59 10.63 19.94
CA VAL A 693 11.39 9.85 20.31
C VAL A 693 10.17 10.74 20.47
N GLU A 694 10.31 11.90 21.09
CA GLU A 694 9.23 12.87 21.31
C GLU A 694 8.68 13.46 20.01
N ALA A 695 9.49 13.47 18.95
CA ALA A 695 9.07 13.90 17.62
C ALA A 695 8.45 12.75 16.81
N ALA A 696 8.85 11.50 17.08
CA ALA A 696 8.41 10.33 16.32
C ALA A 696 7.21 9.61 16.95
N SER A 697 6.94 9.79 18.25
CA SER A 697 5.95 9.01 18.99
C SER A 697 5.09 9.91 19.89
N ALA A 698 3.76 9.75 19.77
CA ALA A 698 2.81 10.44 20.66
C ALA A 698 2.95 10.01 22.13
N ILE A 699 3.38 8.77 22.36
CA ILE A 699 3.76 8.25 23.68
C ILE A 699 5.28 8.17 23.68
N ALA A 700 5.95 9.14 24.30
CA ALA A 700 7.42 9.18 24.36
C ALA A 700 8.00 8.11 25.31
N ASP A 701 7.25 7.76 26.36
CA ASP A 701 7.54 6.64 27.25
C ASP A 701 7.14 5.32 26.58
N ILE A 702 8.04 4.72 25.79
CA ILE A 702 7.70 3.61 24.89
C ILE A 702 7.13 2.40 25.64
N TYR A 703 7.58 2.12 26.87
CA TYR A 703 7.02 1.03 27.68
C TYR A 703 5.51 1.14 27.91
N LYS A 704 4.95 2.36 27.91
CA LYS A 704 3.51 2.58 28.07
C LYS A 704 2.72 2.10 26.86
N LYS A 705 3.31 1.98 25.67
CA LYS A 705 2.61 1.45 24.48
C LYS A 705 2.14 0.00 24.68
N ALA A 706 2.82 -0.76 25.54
CA ALA A 706 2.45 -2.13 25.85
C ALA A 706 1.10 -2.24 26.60
N CYS A 707 0.65 -1.16 27.27
CA CYS A 707 -0.61 -1.17 28.02
C CYS A 707 -1.83 -1.41 27.13
N ALA A 708 -1.75 -1.02 25.84
CA ALA A 708 -2.81 -1.24 24.86
C ALA A 708 -3.11 -2.74 24.63
N TYR A 709 -2.22 -3.63 25.07
CA TYR A 709 -2.34 -5.09 24.90
C TYR A 709 -2.38 -5.83 26.24
N ASP A 710 -2.70 -5.15 27.34
CA ASP A 710 -2.72 -5.78 28.67
C ASP A 710 -1.39 -6.52 29.00
N MET A 711 -0.28 -5.90 28.63
CA MET A 711 1.06 -6.48 28.74
C MET A 711 1.84 -5.81 29.88
N GLU A 712 2.39 -6.60 30.80
CA GLU A 712 3.26 -6.10 31.86
C GLU A 712 4.48 -5.43 31.22
N SER A 713 4.73 -4.17 31.59
CA SER A 713 5.84 -3.40 31.06
C SER A 713 6.59 -2.62 32.13
N ILE A 714 7.90 -2.47 31.93
CA ILE A 714 8.77 -1.68 32.79
C ILE A 714 9.69 -0.78 31.95
N GLN A 715 10.07 0.35 32.52
CA GLN A 715 11.17 1.18 32.06
C GLN A 715 12.35 1.04 33.04
N ILE A 716 13.56 1.00 32.51
CA ILE A 716 14.79 0.83 33.28
C ILE A 716 15.88 1.80 32.79
N ASP A 717 16.84 2.13 33.65
CA ASP A 717 18.05 2.85 33.26
C ASP A 717 18.98 1.93 32.46
N GLY A 718 19.00 2.13 31.14
CA GLY A 718 19.83 1.38 30.20
C GLY A 718 21.32 1.72 30.28
N MET A 719 21.70 2.79 30.99
CA MET A 719 23.11 3.14 31.24
C MET A 719 23.64 2.47 32.52
N ASN A 720 22.77 1.85 33.33
CA ASN A 720 23.16 1.14 34.55
C ASN A 720 23.17 -0.38 34.33
N LEU A 721 24.36 -0.96 34.18
CA LEU A 721 24.53 -2.41 33.93
C LEU A 721 23.78 -3.28 34.96
N ARG A 722 23.87 -2.94 36.25
CA ARG A 722 23.27 -3.76 37.31
C ARG A 722 21.76 -3.69 37.29
N GLU A 723 21.19 -2.51 37.03
CA GLU A 723 19.74 -2.35 36.88
C GLU A 723 19.25 -3.15 35.67
N VAL A 724 19.89 -3.00 34.50
CA VAL A 724 19.54 -3.78 33.30
C VAL A 724 19.56 -5.27 33.61
N MET A 725 20.65 -5.77 34.18
CA MET A 725 20.83 -7.18 34.47
C MET A 725 19.78 -7.70 35.46
N LEU A 726 19.52 -6.97 36.54
CA LEU A 726 18.57 -7.36 37.60
C LEU A 726 17.13 -7.39 37.08
N ARG A 727 16.70 -6.30 36.45
CA ARG A 727 15.30 -6.11 36.03
C ARG A 727 14.97 -6.99 34.82
N THR A 728 15.91 -7.16 33.89
CA THR A 728 15.72 -8.08 32.76
C THR A 728 15.64 -9.52 33.23
N SER A 729 16.48 -9.94 34.19
CA SER A 729 16.40 -11.30 34.76
C SER A 729 15.05 -11.57 35.43
N GLU A 730 14.51 -10.59 36.16
CA GLU A 730 13.18 -10.69 36.76
C GLU A 730 12.10 -10.92 35.70
N ILE A 731 12.09 -10.11 34.64
CA ILE A 731 11.10 -10.20 33.56
C ILE A 731 11.25 -11.52 32.79
N VAL A 732 12.47 -11.94 32.47
CA VAL A 732 12.75 -13.20 31.77
C VAL A 732 12.25 -14.40 32.58
N GLU A 733 12.54 -14.47 33.88
CA GLU A 733 12.08 -15.60 34.69
C GLU A 733 10.57 -15.57 34.95
N LYS A 734 9.95 -14.39 35.06
CA LYS A 734 8.49 -14.27 35.07
C LYS A 734 7.89 -14.82 33.77
N THR A 735 8.35 -14.35 32.61
CA THR A 735 7.88 -14.81 31.28
C THR A 735 8.11 -16.30 31.07
N ARG A 736 9.22 -16.84 31.58
CA ARG A 736 9.46 -18.28 31.57
C ARG A 736 8.44 -19.05 32.41
N SER A 737 8.06 -18.50 33.55
CA SER A 737 7.22 -19.19 34.54
C SER A 737 5.76 -19.31 34.10
N ASP A 738 5.22 -18.27 33.48
CA ASP A 738 3.80 -18.18 33.12
C ASP A 738 3.53 -18.15 31.60
N SER A 739 4.59 -18.04 30.79
CA SER A 739 4.49 -17.87 29.33
C SER A 739 3.72 -16.61 28.91
N GLU A 740 3.71 -15.56 29.72
CA GLU A 740 3.14 -14.26 29.33
C GLU A 740 4.19 -13.38 28.65
N PRO A 741 3.82 -12.70 27.55
CA PRO A 741 4.72 -11.73 26.94
C PRO A 741 4.86 -10.50 27.85
N ARG A 742 6.05 -9.90 27.83
CA ARG A 742 6.38 -8.73 28.65
C ARG A 742 7.23 -7.74 27.88
N PHE A 743 7.18 -6.48 28.30
CA PHE A 743 7.89 -5.40 27.64
C PHE A 743 8.89 -4.72 28.57
N VAL A 744 10.10 -4.48 28.07
CA VAL A 744 11.15 -3.74 28.77
C VAL A 744 11.63 -2.61 27.88
N GLU A 745 11.54 -1.37 28.35
CA GLU A 745 12.22 -0.23 27.73
C GLU A 745 13.49 0.10 28.51
N ALA A 746 14.65 -0.05 27.87
CA ALA A 746 15.93 0.38 28.41
C ALA A 746 16.29 1.75 27.83
N LEU A 747 16.28 2.78 28.69
CA LEU A 747 16.69 4.13 28.30
C LEU A 747 18.21 4.24 28.29
N CYS A 748 18.82 4.36 27.13
CA CYS A 748 20.27 4.47 26.97
C CYS A 748 20.64 5.62 26.03
N TYR A 749 21.91 5.71 25.65
CA TYR A 749 22.38 6.70 24.69
C TYR A 749 23.56 6.16 23.87
N ARG A 750 23.40 6.12 22.55
CA ARG A 750 24.50 5.74 21.64
C ARG A 750 25.51 6.88 21.52
N PHE A 751 26.81 6.62 21.47
CA PHE A 751 27.83 7.68 21.33
C PHE A 751 28.21 8.00 19.89
N LYS A 752 27.81 7.15 18.95
CA LYS A 752 28.02 7.33 17.51
C LYS A 752 26.71 7.70 16.83
N GLY A 753 26.79 8.18 15.58
CA GLY A 753 25.62 8.37 14.73
C GLY A 753 24.85 7.06 14.54
N HIS A 754 23.74 7.09 13.81
CA HIS A 754 22.96 5.90 13.52
C HIS A 754 23.82 4.78 12.92
N SER A 755 24.65 5.11 11.92
CA SER A 755 25.67 4.24 11.33
C SER A 755 27.02 4.97 11.26
N VAL A 756 28.10 4.27 10.87
CA VAL A 756 29.44 4.88 10.75
C VAL A 756 29.49 6.05 9.77
N VAL A 757 28.63 6.06 8.75
CA VAL A 757 28.56 7.13 7.73
C VAL A 757 27.61 8.27 8.09
N ASP A 758 26.86 8.13 9.19
CA ASP A 758 25.93 9.17 9.64
C ASP A 758 26.72 10.35 10.23
N PRO A 759 26.56 11.57 9.66
CA PRO A 759 27.25 12.75 10.16
C PRO A 759 26.76 13.24 11.53
N ASP A 760 25.68 12.69 12.07
CA ASP A 760 25.22 12.93 13.44
C ASP A 760 24.95 14.42 13.75
N LYS A 761 24.20 15.06 12.85
CA LYS A 761 23.85 16.49 12.91
C LYS A 761 22.65 16.80 13.80
N TYR A 762 21.95 15.78 14.29
CA TYR A 762 20.68 15.91 15.02
C TYR A 762 20.85 15.92 16.55
N ARG A 763 22.08 15.74 17.06
CA ARG A 763 22.42 15.82 18.48
C ARG A 763 23.40 16.95 18.72
N SER A 764 23.16 17.76 19.75
CA SER A 764 24.07 18.85 20.13
C SER A 764 25.34 18.30 20.76
N ASP A 765 26.44 19.06 20.66
CA ASP A 765 27.69 18.69 21.32
C ASP A 765 27.55 18.68 22.85
N GLU A 766 26.70 19.53 23.40
CA GLU A 766 26.37 19.55 24.82
C GLU A 766 25.70 18.24 25.27
N ASP A 767 24.71 17.74 24.51
CA ASP A 767 24.03 16.49 24.83
C ASP A 767 24.98 15.29 24.67
N LYS A 768 25.81 15.27 23.62
CA LYS A 768 26.86 14.26 23.45
C LYS A 768 27.83 14.24 24.63
N GLU A 769 28.29 15.41 25.09
CA GLU A 769 29.23 15.51 26.21
C GLU A 769 28.59 15.11 27.54
N LYS A 770 27.32 15.47 27.76
CA LYS A 770 26.54 15.02 28.92
C LYS A 770 26.52 13.49 29.01
N TRP A 771 26.20 12.79 27.93
CA TRP A 771 26.09 11.34 27.94
C TRP A 771 27.44 10.61 27.92
N ARG A 772 28.50 11.22 27.36
CA ARG A 772 29.88 10.70 27.52
C ARG A 772 30.32 10.65 28.97
N LYS A 773 29.91 11.61 29.80
CA LYS A 773 30.18 11.59 31.25
C LYS A 773 29.38 10.53 32.00
N ALA A 774 28.30 10.04 31.40
CA ALA A 774 27.46 8.97 31.91
C ALA A 774 27.78 7.61 31.25
N ASP A 775 29.03 7.40 30.79
CA ASP A 775 29.45 6.14 30.15
C ASP A 775 29.20 4.92 31.07
N PRO A 776 28.47 3.89 30.59
CA PRO A 776 28.09 2.75 31.42
C PRO A 776 29.31 1.95 31.91
N ILE A 777 30.40 1.93 31.14
CA ILE A 777 31.64 1.25 31.52
C ILE A 777 32.31 2.01 32.66
N VAL A 778 32.44 3.32 32.52
CA VAL A 778 33.10 4.18 33.53
C VAL A 778 32.28 4.19 34.84
N ALA A 779 30.96 4.27 34.75
CA ALA A 779 30.08 4.19 35.91
C ALA A 779 30.25 2.85 36.65
N PHE A 780 30.33 1.73 35.93
CA PHE A 780 30.53 0.42 36.53
C PHE A 780 31.95 0.21 37.09
N GLU A 781 32.98 0.74 36.42
CA GLU A 781 34.35 0.79 36.95
C GLU A 781 34.38 1.51 38.31
N HIS A 782 33.72 2.66 38.40
CA HIS A 782 33.62 3.41 39.65
C HIS A 782 32.92 2.63 40.77
N GLU A 783 31.82 1.90 40.46
CA GLU A 783 31.16 1.03 41.43
C GLU A 783 32.07 -0.12 41.92
N LEU A 784 32.83 -0.74 41.02
CA LEU A 784 33.76 -1.81 41.35
C LEU A 784 34.93 -1.31 42.21
N GLU A 785 35.42 -0.11 41.94
CA GLU A 785 36.48 0.54 42.72
C GLU A 785 35.99 0.91 44.12
N GLN A 786 34.85 1.61 44.22
CA GLN A 786 34.27 2.01 45.51
C GLN A 786 33.93 0.81 46.41
N SER A 787 33.59 -0.34 45.83
CA SER A 787 33.32 -1.57 46.55
C SER A 787 34.57 -2.40 46.87
N GLY A 788 35.76 -1.96 46.44
CA GLY A 788 37.03 -2.65 46.67
C GLY A 788 37.13 -4.00 45.94
N LEU A 789 36.41 -4.17 44.83
CA LEU A 789 36.42 -5.39 44.02
C LEU A 789 37.44 -5.32 42.89
N ALA A 790 37.74 -4.12 42.38
CA ALA A 790 38.77 -3.84 41.40
C ALA A 790 39.46 -2.51 41.71
N ASP A 791 40.56 -2.25 41.01
CA ASP A 791 41.33 -1.02 41.08
C ASP A 791 41.75 -0.58 39.65
N GLU A 792 42.40 0.58 39.56
CA GLU A 792 42.88 1.11 38.28
C GLU A 792 43.91 0.19 37.58
N GLU A 793 44.68 -0.60 38.35
CA GLU A 793 45.62 -1.56 37.77
C GLU A 793 44.87 -2.69 37.04
N TYR A 794 43.80 -3.21 37.65
CA TYR A 794 42.90 -4.15 37.00
C TYR A 794 42.27 -3.54 35.73
N PHE A 795 41.67 -2.34 35.79
CA PHE A 795 41.02 -1.76 34.61
C PHE A 795 42.01 -1.53 33.46
N LYS A 796 43.22 -1.07 33.77
CA LYS A 796 44.29 -0.91 32.80
C LYS A 796 44.70 -2.25 32.17
N SER A 797 44.84 -3.31 32.98
CA SER A 797 45.21 -4.63 32.46
C SER A 797 44.12 -5.20 31.53
N VAL A 798 42.84 -5.08 31.89
CA VAL A 798 41.71 -5.48 31.03
C VAL A 798 41.74 -4.74 29.69
N ARG A 799 41.90 -3.41 29.69
CA ARG A 799 41.99 -2.61 28.45
C ARG A 799 43.15 -3.09 27.56
N GLN A 800 44.31 -3.40 28.14
CA GLN A 800 45.47 -3.91 27.41
C GLN A 800 45.26 -5.32 26.83
N GLU A 801 44.65 -6.21 27.60
CA GLU A 801 44.31 -7.57 27.15
C GLU A 801 43.30 -7.55 26.01
N VAL A 802 42.22 -6.79 26.18
CA VAL A 802 41.18 -6.62 25.16
C VAL A 802 41.78 -6.01 23.89
N ASP A 803 42.66 -5.01 24.01
CA ASP A 803 43.39 -4.45 22.88
C ASP A 803 44.21 -5.49 22.11
N ALA A 804 44.88 -6.39 22.84
CA ALA A 804 45.64 -7.48 22.21
C ALA A 804 44.71 -8.49 21.55
N GLN A 805 43.61 -8.86 22.22
CA GLN A 805 42.60 -9.79 21.68
C GLN A 805 41.97 -9.24 20.40
N VAL A 806 41.56 -7.97 20.36
CA VAL A 806 40.92 -7.38 19.18
C VAL A 806 41.92 -7.25 18.02
N ARG A 807 43.21 -7.05 18.29
CA ARG A 807 44.24 -7.13 17.23
C ARG A 807 44.33 -8.51 16.60
N ASP A 808 44.32 -9.57 17.40
CA ASP A 808 44.29 -10.96 16.93
C ASP A 808 42.99 -11.26 16.15
N VAL A 809 41.85 -10.73 16.60
CA VAL A 809 40.57 -10.84 15.89
C VAL A 809 40.62 -10.21 14.49
N ILE A 810 41.21 -9.02 14.35
CA ILE A 810 41.37 -8.36 13.04
C ILE A 810 42.34 -9.14 12.16
N GLN A 811 43.46 -9.60 12.72
CA GLN A 811 44.43 -10.41 11.99
C GLN A 811 43.79 -11.69 11.46
N PHE A 812 43.00 -12.38 12.28
CA PHE A 812 42.25 -13.56 11.85
C PHE A 812 41.29 -13.26 10.70
N ALA A 813 40.55 -12.16 10.76
CA ALA A 813 39.64 -11.75 9.68
C ALA A 813 40.40 -11.40 8.39
N ASP A 814 41.57 -10.77 8.50
CA ASP A 814 42.46 -10.50 7.35
C ASP A 814 43.00 -11.78 6.71
N GLU A 815 43.35 -12.77 7.52
CA GLU A 815 43.89 -14.06 7.07
C GLU A 815 42.80 -15.05 6.63
N SER A 816 41.53 -14.72 6.86
CA SER A 816 40.41 -15.58 6.51
C SER A 816 40.13 -15.57 5.00
N PRO A 817 39.79 -16.74 4.42
CA PRO A 817 39.50 -16.85 3.00
C PRO A 817 38.21 -16.08 2.62
N ASP A 818 38.19 -15.55 1.41
CA ASP A 818 36.97 -15.03 0.80
C ASP A 818 35.96 -16.18 0.54
N PRO A 819 34.64 -15.90 0.54
CA PRO A 819 33.63 -16.88 0.15
C PRO A 819 33.85 -17.41 -1.26
N ASN A 820 33.53 -18.68 -1.49
CA ASN A 820 33.59 -19.23 -2.84
C ASN A 820 32.52 -18.56 -3.72
N THR A 821 32.93 -18.03 -4.87
CA THR A 821 32.03 -17.37 -5.82
C THR A 821 30.93 -18.30 -6.33
N ASP A 822 31.18 -19.62 -6.41
CA ASP A 822 30.18 -20.62 -6.79
C ASP A 822 28.99 -20.68 -5.81
N ASP A 823 29.21 -20.32 -4.54
CA ASP A 823 28.14 -20.34 -3.52
C ASP A 823 27.08 -19.24 -3.74
N LEU A 824 27.36 -18.24 -4.58
CA LEU A 824 26.39 -17.22 -4.98
C LEU A 824 25.14 -17.87 -5.58
N TYR A 825 25.32 -18.86 -6.45
CA TYR A 825 24.22 -19.60 -7.08
C TYR A 825 23.50 -20.55 -6.14
N LYS A 826 24.14 -20.92 -5.04
CA LYS A 826 23.55 -21.81 -4.04
C LYS A 826 22.66 -21.08 -3.04
N TYR A 827 23.06 -19.86 -2.64
CA TYR A 827 22.40 -19.15 -1.55
C TYR A 827 21.83 -17.77 -1.93
N GLY A 828 22.29 -17.14 -3.01
CA GLY A 828 21.91 -15.78 -3.41
C GLY A 828 20.71 -15.69 -4.35
N TYR A 829 20.37 -16.76 -5.06
CA TYR A 829 19.26 -16.79 -6.02
C TYR A 829 18.22 -17.88 -5.61
N ALA A 830 16.91 -17.70 -5.94
CA ALA A 830 15.84 -18.74 -5.78
C ALA A 830 15.24 -19.28 -7.14
N GLY A 831 15.41 -20.58 -7.51
CA GLY A 831 15.16 -21.09 -8.89
C GLY A 831 16.03 -22.28 -9.41
N GLU A 832 15.83 -22.69 -10.68
CA GLU A 832 16.36 -23.93 -11.33
C GLU A 832 17.83 -23.89 -11.86
N TRP A 833 18.75 -23.13 -11.26
CA TRP A 833 20.16 -23.07 -11.78
C TRP A 833 20.94 -24.37 -11.66
N ASP A 834 20.50 -25.30 -10.80
CA ASP A 834 21.09 -26.63 -10.75
C ASP A 834 20.94 -27.41 -12.06
N ASN A 835 19.90 -27.09 -12.85
CA ASN A 835 19.64 -27.70 -14.16
C ASN A 835 20.08 -26.83 -15.35
N ARG A 836 20.71 -25.68 -15.09
CA ARG A 836 21.06 -24.66 -16.10
C ARG A 836 22.51 -24.17 -15.89
N PRO A 837 23.54 -25.04 -16.04
CA PRO A 837 24.94 -24.71 -15.77
C PRO A 837 25.48 -23.55 -16.64
N GLU A 838 24.85 -23.26 -17.78
CA GLU A 838 25.17 -22.11 -18.62
C GLU A 838 24.85 -20.76 -17.96
N LEU A 839 23.97 -20.73 -16.95
CA LEU A 839 23.68 -19.52 -16.16
C LEU A 839 24.76 -19.24 -15.09
N ARG A 840 25.69 -20.18 -14.88
CA ARG A 840 26.81 -20.03 -13.93
C ARG A 840 28.04 -19.34 -14.54
N SER A 841 27.93 -18.78 -15.75
CA SER A 841 29.05 -18.09 -16.40
C SER A 841 29.57 -16.93 -15.54
N GLU A 842 30.89 -16.72 -15.59
CA GLU A 842 31.71 -16.00 -14.60
C GLU A 842 31.00 -14.87 -13.84
N PRO A 843 31.00 -14.89 -12.50
CA PRO A 843 30.49 -13.78 -11.71
C PRO A 843 31.31 -12.52 -12.02
N LEU A 844 30.60 -11.44 -12.34
CA LEU A 844 31.12 -10.10 -12.63
C LEU A 844 32.20 -9.62 -11.67
#